data_AF-A0A926AW70-F1
#
_entry.id   AF-A0A926AW70-F1
#
_cell.length_a   1.000
_cell.length_b   1.000
_cell.length_c   1.000
_cell.angle_alpha   90.00
_cell.angle_beta   90.00
_cell.angle_gamma   90.00
#
_symmetry.space_group_name_H-M   'P 1'
#
loop_
_entity.id
_entity.type
_entity.pdbx_description
1 polymer ?
#
loop_
_entity_poly.entity_id
_entity_poly.type
_entity_poly.pdbx_seq_one_letter_code
_entity_poly.pdbx_strand_id
1 'polypeptide(L)'
;EAKTLNWIAQAFGKIPKPKRTLPTLWTVEPTHDGERSFTVRRPGEVQLVILGYRVPSALSPQSLATNIAADVLGDTPNGRMHEALVASGKAAQVFNYNIDGREPGFILFGAVVKKGEPLEPVRQAMIDVVEGSWGKVPATDAELKRQVQMQRTAYERALADPQGFGVGLSEYISLGDWRLFFLQRDQLAKLTAGEVDTAARKYFVRDNRVTGLYVPEDTPLRAEIPTAPSAQQRLADYRPSEKGAVSEAFVPSQENIDKRTRVLSFGDLNVALLPKQNRGATVTVQTQFKWGNVESLTGHMIEGDLAAGMLTRGTDKMTRQQIADEMTRLQITGGLTGFQTTRENLPDALRLLAQVMRSASFPATEYEQLQRQAVTGLQAQLDNPEAVSRDALNAHFNTYPAGDPRYYIPMRARIEAIGKTPLDATRRFHADFYGTARGDVAVVGDFDGKQIEALVNQLFTDYRSKAPYARLEREYREVKPARLTVDTPEKENALIRARIDLPLRDDDLDAPALTLANDIFGGGSGLSNRVIDRLRQRDGLSYGAGTSLALGSRYRLSSWTLGAIMAPQNVAKAESALRDEIARARRDGFTARELDDAKKGTLQDRANNRAQDAVLASAWAANLDLGRTFAFSKQFEDRLRAVTLEQLNAAFRKYIDPERMTFVIAGDAKKGAQ
;
A
#
# COMPACT_ATOMS: atom_id res chain seq x y z
N GLU A 1 -18.48 -61.38 -16.02
CA GLU A 1 -18.94 -59.98 -15.91
C GLU A 1 -20.12 -59.79 -14.96
N ALA A 2 -21.33 -60.26 -15.27
CA ALA A 2 -22.53 -60.05 -14.44
C ALA A 2 -22.36 -60.47 -12.95
N LYS A 3 -21.67 -61.58 -12.69
CA LYS A 3 -21.34 -62.05 -11.33
C LYS A 3 -20.44 -61.07 -10.58
N THR A 4 -19.43 -60.51 -11.25
CA THR A 4 -18.51 -59.51 -10.70
C THR A 4 -19.23 -58.19 -10.40
N LEU A 5 -20.07 -57.71 -11.32
CA LEU A 5 -20.90 -56.52 -11.09
C LEU A 5 -21.84 -56.69 -9.89
N ASN A 6 -22.42 -57.89 -9.73
CA ASN A 6 -23.25 -58.20 -8.57
C ASN A 6 -22.42 -58.19 -7.27
N TRP A 7 -21.22 -58.78 -7.25
CA TRP A 7 -20.32 -58.70 -6.09
C TRP A 7 -19.93 -57.27 -5.74
N ILE A 8 -19.61 -56.43 -6.74
CA ILE A 8 -19.31 -55.01 -6.53
C ILE A 8 -20.52 -54.28 -5.94
N ALA A 9 -21.72 -54.49 -6.49
CA ALA A 9 -22.95 -53.90 -5.99
C ALA A 9 -23.26 -54.33 -4.54
N GLN A 10 -23.05 -55.62 -4.21
CA GLN A 10 -23.24 -56.14 -2.86
C GLN A 10 -22.23 -55.60 -1.85
N ALA A 11 -20.96 -55.48 -2.25
CA ALA A 11 -19.87 -55.05 -1.38
C ALA A 11 -19.85 -53.52 -1.19
N PHE A 12 -19.96 -52.76 -2.28
CA PHE A 12 -19.77 -51.30 -2.28
C PHE A 12 -21.07 -50.52 -2.45
N GLY A 13 -22.14 -51.11 -2.98
CA GLY A 13 -23.43 -50.42 -3.16
C GLY A 13 -24.15 -50.04 -1.86
N LYS A 14 -23.73 -50.64 -0.74
CA LYS A 14 -24.19 -50.29 0.62
C LYS A 14 -23.50 -49.02 1.16
N ILE A 15 -22.41 -48.56 0.54
CA ILE A 15 -21.68 -47.37 0.97
C ILE A 15 -22.52 -46.15 0.59
N PRO A 16 -22.98 -45.33 1.56
CA PRO A 16 -23.78 -44.16 1.26
C PRO A 16 -23.01 -43.18 0.37
N LYS A 17 -23.67 -42.64 -0.66
CA LYS A 17 -23.09 -41.57 -1.47
C LYS A 17 -22.67 -40.41 -0.55
N PRO A 18 -21.41 -39.98 -0.58
CA PRO A 18 -20.96 -38.90 0.30
C PRO A 18 -21.74 -37.62 0.01
N LYS A 19 -22.22 -36.97 1.08
CA LYS A 19 -22.86 -35.63 1.00
C LYS A 19 -21.86 -34.50 0.80
N ARG A 20 -20.58 -34.77 1.05
CA ARG A 20 -19.47 -33.81 0.88
C ARG A 20 -19.27 -33.53 -0.61
N THR A 21 -19.45 -32.28 -1.00
CA THR A 21 -18.91 -31.75 -2.25
C THR A 21 -17.44 -31.38 -2.02
N LEU A 22 -16.57 -31.72 -2.97
CA LEU A 22 -15.22 -31.17 -2.96
C LEU A 22 -15.34 -29.66 -3.27
N PRO A 23 -14.67 -28.78 -2.51
CA PRO A 23 -14.73 -27.35 -2.77
C PRO A 23 -14.16 -27.04 -4.15
N THR A 24 -14.82 -26.17 -4.90
CA THR A 24 -14.21 -25.57 -6.09
C THR A 24 -13.05 -24.69 -5.63
N LEU A 25 -11.84 -25.02 -6.04
CA LEU A 25 -10.66 -24.20 -5.78
C LEU A 25 -10.60 -23.11 -6.86
N TRP A 26 -10.67 -21.84 -6.44
CA TRP A 26 -10.66 -20.68 -7.34
C TRP A 26 -9.27 -20.06 -7.49
N THR A 27 -8.31 -20.50 -6.66
CA THR A 27 -6.95 -20.01 -6.65
C THR A 27 -6.14 -20.71 -7.73
N VAL A 28 -5.84 -19.98 -8.79
CA VAL A 28 -4.81 -20.37 -9.76
C VAL A 28 -3.49 -19.82 -9.24
N GLU A 29 -2.53 -20.69 -8.95
CA GLU A 29 -1.20 -20.22 -8.57
C GLU A 29 -0.58 -19.50 -9.78
N PRO A 30 -0.13 -18.24 -9.62
CA PRO A 30 0.28 -17.39 -10.74
C PRO A 30 1.54 -17.91 -11.45
N THR A 31 1.80 -17.38 -12.64
CA THR A 31 3.09 -17.54 -13.31
C THR A 31 4.20 -17.02 -12.39
N HIS A 32 5.34 -17.72 -12.34
CA HIS A 32 6.49 -17.23 -11.59
C HIS A 32 7.11 -16.01 -12.28
N ASP A 33 7.44 -15.00 -11.48
CA ASP A 33 8.11 -13.77 -11.94
C ASP A 33 9.64 -13.91 -12.05
N GLY A 34 10.20 -15.10 -11.75
CA GLY A 34 11.64 -15.34 -11.77
C GLY A 34 12.09 -16.64 -11.08
N GLU A 35 13.36 -16.97 -11.28
CA GLU A 35 14.02 -18.13 -10.67
C GLU A 35 13.97 -18.08 -9.13
N ARG A 36 13.78 -19.26 -8.51
CA ARG A 36 13.93 -19.45 -7.06
C ARG A 36 15.01 -20.48 -6.78
N SER A 37 15.71 -20.36 -5.65
CA SER A 37 16.67 -21.38 -5.21
C SER A 37 16.61 -21.64 -3.72
N PHE A 38 16.95 -22.86 -3.32
CA PHE A 38 17.09 -23.25 -1.92
C PHE A 38 18.20 -24.29 -1.73
N THR A 39 18.73 -24.38 -0.51
CA THR A 39 19.72 -25.38 -0.11
C THR A 39 19.26 -26.08 1.16
N VAL A 40 19.29 -27.41 1.16
CA VAL A 40 19.00 -28.27 2.30
C VAL A 40 20.32 -28.86 2.79
N ARG A 41 20.64 -28.65 4.07
CA ARG A 41 21.82 -29.21 4.74
C ARG A 41 21.43 -30.23 5.80
N ARG A 42 21.85 -31.48 5.63
CA ARG A 42 21.58 -32.60 6.55
C ARG A 42 22.71 -33.64 6.46
N PRO A 43 22.88 -34.52 7.47
CA PRO A 43 23.83 -35.62 7.37
C PRO A 43 23.53 -36.52 6.17
N GLY A 44 24.56 -36.95 5.44
CA GLY A 44 24.44 -37.83 4.28
C GLY A 44 25.78 -38.11 3.59
N GLU A 45 25.74 -39.05 2.63
CA GLU A 45 26.94 -39.51 1.90
C GLU A 45 26.96 -39.08 0.42
N VAL A 46 25.90 -38.45 -0.06
CA VAL A 46 25.77 -37.95 -1.44
C VAL A 46 25.20 -36.54 -1.45
N GLN A 47 25.53 -35.77 -2.48
CA GLN A 47 24.97 -34.45 -2.73
C GLN A 47 23.97 -34.54 -3.88
N LEU A 48 22.98 -33.64 -3.91
CA LEU A 48 22.00 -33.58 -5.00
C LEU A 48 21.93 -32.17 -5.58
N VAL A 49 21.84 -32.10 -6.90
CA VAL A 49 21.39 -30.92 -7.63
C VAL A 49 20.04 -31.26 -8.26
N ILE A 50 19.01 -30.47 -7.99
CA ILE A 50 17.67 -30.64 -8.56
C ILE A 50 17.23 -29.35 -9.24
N LEU A 51 16.76 -29.46 -10.49
CA LEU A 51 16.07 -28.39 -11.20
C LEU A 51 14.59 -28.78 -11.35
N GLY A 52 13.70 -27.96 -10.80
CA GLY A 52 12.26 -28.16 -10.88
C GLY A 52 11.59 -27.14 -11.79
N TYR A 53 10.65 -27.59 -12.61
CA TYR A 53 9.86 -26.75 -13.52
C TYR A 53 8.39 -27.05 -13.34
N ARG A 54 7.56 -26.00 -13.25
CA ARG A 54 6.10 -26.16 -13.22
C ARG A 54 5.60 -26.46 -14.64
N VAL A 55 4.73 -27.46 -14.76
CA VAL A 55 4.22 -27.94 -16.04
C VAL A 55 2.69 -27.91 -16.03
N PRO A 56 2.03 -27.89 -17.20
CA PRO A 56 0.57 -27.88 -17.24
C PRO A 56 -0.03 -29.15 -16.61
N SER A 57 -1.33 -29.10 -16.31
CA SER A 57 -2.12 -30.25 -15.87
C SER A 57 -1.93 -31.45 -16.80
N ALA A 58 -2.05 -32.67 -16.25
CA ALA A 58 -2.07 -33.92 -16.98
C ALA A 58 -3.20 -34.01 -18.03
N LEU A 59 -4.25 -33.20 -17.86
CA LEU A 59 -5.37 -33.07 -18.80
C LEU A 59 -5.06 -32.15 -19.98
N SER A 60 -3.95 -31.41 -19.94
CA SER A 60 -3.52 -30.55 -21.03
C SER A 60 -3.05 -31.38 -22.23
N PRO A 61 -3.41 -31.01 -23.47
CA PRO A 61 -2.85 -31.63 -24.68
C PRO A 61 -1.32 -31.57 -24.76
N GLN A 62 -0.68 -30.66 -24.02
CA GLN A 62 0.78 -30.48 -24.01
C GLN A 62 1.49 -31.31 -22.93
N SER A 63 0.77 -31.96 -22.01
CA SER A 63 1.39 -32.74 -20.91
C SER A 63 2.27 -33.87 -21.45
N LEU A 64 1.75 -34.66 -22.40
CA LEU A 64 2.49 -35.79 -22.98
C LEU A 64 3.80 -35.35 -23.67
N ALA A 65 3.74 -34.26 -24.44
CA ALA A 65 4.92 -33.69 -25.09
C ALA A 65 5.96 -33.20 -24.06
N THR A 66 5.50 -32.60 -22.96
CA THR A 66 6.38 -32.10 -21.88
C THR A 66 7.05 -33.26 -21.13
N ASN A 67 6.31 -34.34 -20.87
CA ASN A 67 6.86 -35.55 -20.22
C ASN A 67 7.88 -36.27 -21.10
N ILE A 68 7.59 -36.43 -22.40
CA ILE A 68 8.55 -36.99 -23.35
C ILE A 68 9.78 -36.10 -23.49
N ALA A 69 9.64 -34.78 -23.45
CA ALA A 69 10.78 -33.87 -23.43
C ALA A 69 11.67 -34.12 -22.20
N ALA A 70 11.08 -34.32 -21.03
CA ALA A 70 11.83 -34.65 -19.82
C ALA A 70 12.54 -36.00 -19.94
N ASP A 71 11.89 -37.02 -20.49
CA ASP A 71 12.48 -38.36 -20.68
C ASP A 71 13.65 -38.32 -21.69
N VAL A 72 13.55 -37.53 -22.77
CA VAL A 72 14.67 -37.29 -23.71
C VAL A 72 15.89 -36.70 -23.02
N LEU A 73 15.69 -35.88 -21.98
CA LEU A 73 16.79 -35.29 -21.21
C LEU A 73 17.31 -36.23 -20.12
N GLY A 74 16.42 -36.80 -19.32
CA GLY A 74 16.74 -37.42 -18.03
C GLY A 74 16.84 -38.95 -18.01
N ASP A 75 16.39 -39.64 -19.07
CA ASP A 75 16.46 -41.10 -19.16
C ASP A 75 17.92 -41.59 -19.11
N THR A 76 18.15 -42.77 -18.53
CA THR A 76 19.50 -43.33 -18.36
C THR A 76 19.55 -44.73 -18.98
N PRO A 77 20.53 -45.03 -19.85
CA PRO A 77 21.73 -44.24 -20.19
C PRO A 77 21.59 -43.31 -21.40
N ASN A 78 20.40 -43.19 -22.00
CA ASN A 78 20.24 -42.60 -23.34
C ASN A 78 19.90 -41.10 -23.35
N GLY A 79 19.57 -40.51 -22.20
CA GLY A 79 19.18 -39.12 -22.08
C GLY A 79 20.37 -38.17 -22.18
N ARG A 80 20.11 -36.95 -22.65
CA ARG A 80 21.16 -35.94 -22.87
C ARG A 80 21.91 -35.58 -21.58
N MET A 81 21.25 -35.65 -20.43
CA MET A 81 21.89 -35.42 -19.13
C MET A 81 22.89 -36.52 -18.79
N HIS A 82 22.64 -37.78 -19.17
CA HIS A 82 23.55 -38.87 -18.88
C HIS A 82 24.89 -38.66 -19.60
N GLU A 83 24.85 -38.33 -20.88
CA GLU A 83 26.04 -37.99 -21.67
C GLU A 83 26.77 -36.76 -21.10
N ALA A 84 26.03 -35.69 -20.81
CA ALA A 84 26.63 -34.43 -20.37
C ALA A 84 27.21 -34.48 -18.96
N LEU A 85 26.67 -35.31 -18.06
CA LEU A 85 27.02 -35.31 -16.63
C LEU A 85 27.64 -36.62 -16.13
N VAL A 86 27.14 -37.79 -16.54
CA VAL A 86 27.65 -39.09 -16.06
C VAL A 86 28.85 -39.53 -16.89
N ALA A 87 28.74 -39.53 -18.22
CA ALA A 87 29.84 -39.91 -19.10
C ALA A 87 31.04 -38.94 -18.98
N SER A 88 30.80 -37.67 -18.61
CA SER A 88 31.83 -36.68 -18.35
C SER A 88 32.41 -36.71 -16.91
N GLY A 89 31.91 -37.60 -16.04
CA GLY A 89 32.38 -37.76 -14.66
C GLY A 89 31.94 -36.68 -13.66
N LYS A 90 31.02 -35.78 -14.05
CA LYS A 90 30.53 -34.69 -13.19
C LYS A 90 29.48 -35.15 -12.17
N ALA A 91 28.73 -36.21 -12.48
CA ALA A 91 27.73 -36.81 -11.61
C ALA A 91 27.84 -38.34 -11.62
N ALA A 92 27.51 -38.97 -10.49
CA ALA A 92 27.44 -40.42 -10.41
C ALA A 92 26.16 -40.98 -11.05
N GLN A 93 25.09 -40.18 -11.07
CA GLN A 93 23.79 -40.56 -11.61
C GLN A 93 23.01 -39.29 -12.01
N VAL A 94 22.15 -39.42 -13.02
CA VAL A 94 21.11 -38.44 -13.33
C VAL A 94 19.74 -39.11 -13.38
N PHE A 95 18.68 -38.32 -13.22
CA PHE A 95 17.30 -38.80 -13.32
C PHE A 95 16.34 -37.66 -13.65
N ASN A 96 15.14 -38.00 -14.11
CA ASN A 96 13.98 -37.12 -14.08
C ASN A 96 12.81 -37.76 -13.31
N TYR A 97 11.95 -36.92 -12.73
CA TYR A 97 10.66 -37.32 -12.18
C TYR A 97 9.58 -36.39 -12.69
N ASN A 98 8.53 -36.99 -13.26
CA ASN A 98 7.36 -36.28 -13.74
C ASN A 98 6.26 -36.44 -12.68
N ILE A 99 5.79 -35.33 -12.11
CA ILE A 99 4.72 -35.27 -11.12
C ILE A 99 3.52 -34.63 -11.79
N ASP A 100 2.73 -35.48 -12.43
CA ASP A 100 1.49 -35.11 -13.11
C ASP A 100 0.33 -34.97 -12.12
N GLY A 101 -0.63 -34.11 -12.45
CA GLY A 101 -1.80 -33.90 -11.61
C GLY A 101 -2.97 -33.28 -12.36
N ARG A 102 -4.12 -33.25 -11.69
CA ARG A 102 -5.31 -32.53 -12.19
C ARG A 102 -5.04 -31.03 -12.30
N GLU A 103 -4.34 -30.48 -11.33
CA GLU A 103 -3.80 -29.12 -11.36
C GLU A 103 -2.40 -29.12 -12.01
N PRO A 104 -1.84 -27.95 -12.41
CA PRO A 104 -0.47 -27.87 -12.92
C PRO A 104 0.54 -28.58 -12.01
N GLY A 105 1.33 -29.47 -12.60
CA GLY A 105 2.29 -30.34 -11.91
C GLY A 105 3.74 -29.83 -11.94
N PHE A 106 4.69 -30.72 -11.68
CA PHE A 106 6.12 -30.42 -11.70
C PHE A 106 6.94 -31.51 -12.40
N ILE A 107 7.98 -31.09 -13.11
CA ILE A 107 9.05 -31.99 -13.55
C ILE A 107 10.32 -31.63 -12.81
N LEU A 108 10.98 -32.64 -12.25
CA LEU A 108 12.26 -32.53 -11.56
C LEU A 108 13.34 -33.22 -12.37
N PHE A 109 14.45 -32.53 -12.60
CA PHE A 109 15.69 -33.11 -13.12
C PHE A 109 16.69 -33.16 -11.98
N GLY A 110 17.32 -34.31 -11.74
CA GLY A 110 18.25 -34.50 -10.65
C GLY A 110 19.59 -35.05 -11.09
N ALA A 111 20.65 -34.67 -10.37
CA ALA A 111 21.98 -35.26 -10.46
C ALA A 111 22.48 -35.63 -9.07
N VAL A 112 22.96 -36.87 -8.92
CA VAL A 112 23.64 -37.34 -7.71
C VAL A 112 25.13 -37.07 -7.86
N VAL A 113 25.68 -36.31 -6.93
CA VAL A 113 27.07 -35.86 -6.95
C VAL A 113 27.78 -36.43 -5.74
N LYS A 114 29.02 -36.90 -5.93
CA LYS A 114 29.83 -37.44 -4.84
C LYS A 114 30.06 -36.37 -3.77
N LYS A 115 30.01 -36.74 -2.49
CA LYS A 115 30.32 -35.84 -1.36
C LYS A 115 31.71 -35.22 -1.54
N GLY A 116 31.79 -33.89 -1.41
CA GLY A 116 33.03 -33.11 -1.54
C GLY A 116 33.29 -32.54 -2.95
N GLU A 117 32.61 -33.04 -3.99
CA GLU A 117 32.74 -32.50 -5.35
C GLU A 117 31.93 -31.19 -5.53
N PRO A 118 32.32 -30.29 -6.45
CA PRO A 118 31.63 -29.02 -6.65
C PRO A 118 30.25 -29.21 -7.31
N LEU A 119 29.20 -28.63 -6.72
CA LEU A 119 27.83 -28.68 -7.24
C LEU A 119 27.55 -27.67 -8.35
N GLU A 120 28.28 -26.55 -8.37
CA GLU A 120 28.04 -25.47 -9.33
C GLU A 120 28.24 -25.89 -10.80
N PRO A 121 29.34 -26.58 -11.16
CA PRO A 121 29.52 -27.05 -12.54
C PRO A 121 28.46 -28.07 -12.97
N VAL A 122 27.95 -28.87 -12.02
CA VAL A 122 26.85 -29.82 -12.25
C VAL A 122 25.56 -29.05 -12.51
N ARG A 123 25.23 -28.08 -11.67
CA ARG A 123 24.05 -27.22 -11.85
C ARG A 123 24.07 -26.50 -13.20
N GLN A 124 25.19 -25.87 -13.55
CA GLN A 124 25.29 -25.16 -14.82
C GLN A 124 25.14 -26.13 -16.01
N ALA A 125 25.77 -27.30 -15.95
CA ALA A 125 25.62 -28.31 -17.00
C ALA A 125 24.17 -28.82 -17.12
N MET A 126 23.46 -29.01 -16.00
CA MET A 126 22.04 -29.37 -16.03
C MET A 126 21.20 -28.26 -16.67
N ILE A 127 21.41 -26.99 -16.30
CA ILE A 127 20.69 -25.84 -16.88
C ILE A 127 20.93 -25.76 -18.39
N ASP A 128 22.19 -25.87 -18.81
CA ASP A 128 22.57 -25.80 -20.22
C ASP A 128 21.91 -26.92 -21.05
N VAL A 129 21.77 -28.11 -20.47
CA VAL A 129 21.11 -29.25 -21.12
C VAL A 129 19.58 -29.08 -21.12
N VAL A 130 18.98 -28.75 -19.97
CA VAL A 130 17.52 -28.72 -19.80
C VAL A 130 16.89 -27.54 -20.54
N GLU A 131 17.51 -26.36 -20.49
CA GLU A 131 16.98 -25.12 -21.10
C GLU A 131 17.66 -24.82 -22.43
N GLY A 132 18.99 -25.01 -22.49
CA GLY A 132 19.82 -24.55 -23.60
C GLY A 132 19.91 -25.53 -24.78
N SER A 133 19.59 -26.82 -24.61
CA SER A 133 19.80 -27.81 -25.67
C SER A 133 18.74 -27.75 -26.77
N TRP A 134 17.49 -27.44 -26.46
CA TRP A 134 16.38 -27.41 -27.42
C TRP A 134 16.55 -26.36 -28.52
N GLY A 135 17.15 -25.21 -28.17
CA GLY A 135 17.54 -24.15 -29.09
C GLY A 135 18.57 -24.56 -30.15
N LYS A 136 19.46 -25.49 -29.78
CA LYS A 136 20.68 -25.84 -30.51
C LYS A 136 20.57 -27.20 -31.21
N VAL A 137 19.90 -28.15 -30.56
CA VAL A 137 19.69 -29.52 -31.00
C VAL A 137 18.23 -29.86 -30.73
N PRO A 138 17.33 -29.72 -31.73
CA PRO A 138 15.94 -30.13 -31.60
C PRO A 138 15.81 -31.61 -31.22
N ALA A 139 14.64 -32.03 -30.75
CA ALA A 139 14.34 -33.45 -30.59
C ALA A 139 14.54 -34.18 -31.92
N THR A 140 15.30 -35.27 -31.92
CA THR A 140 15.46 -36.12 -33.10
C THR A 140 14.37 -37.19 -33.16
N ASP A 141 14.04 -37.66 -34.36
CA ASP A 141 13.11 -38.79 -34.54
C ASP A 141 13.59 -40.05 -33.81
N ALA A 142 14.91 -40.24 -33.67
CA ALA A 142 15.48 -41.38 -32.97
C ALA A 142 15.24 -41.30 -31.45
N GLU A 143 15.44 -40.12 -30.85
CA GLU A 143 15.14 -39.87 -29.44
C GLU A 143 13.64 -40.06 -29.17
N LEU A 144 12.79 -39.48 -30.00
CA LEU A 144 11.34 -39.62 -29.87
C LEU A 144 10.90 -41.08 -30.01
N LYS A 145 11.33 -41.79 -31.06
CA LYS A 145 10.95 -43.20 -31.28
C LYS A 145 11.39 -44.08 -30.11
N ARG A 146 12.57 -43.83 -29.53
CA ARG A 146 13.05 -44.55 -28.35
C ARG A 146 12.11 -44.35 -27.16
N GLN A 147 11.79 -43.09 -26.82
CA GLN A 147 10.94 -42.81 -25.66
C GLN A 147 9.50 -43.28 -25.87
N VAL A 148 8.95 -43.11 -27.09
CA VAL A 148 7.64 -43.67 -27.46
C VAL A 148 7.62 -45.20 -27.33
N GLN A 149 8.68 -45.90 -27.77
CA GLN A 149 8.73 -47.35 -27.64
C GLN A 149 8.86 -47.80 -26.18
N MET A 150 9.62 -47.08 -25.35
CA MET A 150 9.73 -47.35 -23.92
C MET A 150 8.38 -47.18 -23.22
N GLN A 151 7.69 -46.07 -23.46
CA GLN A 151 6.35 -45.80 -22.90
C GLN A 151 5.31 -46.81 -23.41
N ARG A 152 5.35 -47.17 -24.69
CA ARG A 152 4.50 -48.24 -25.24
C ARG A 152 4.72 -49.58 -24.52
N THR A 153 5.98 -49.94 -24.30
CA THR A 153 6.34 -51.16 -23.57
C THR A 153 5.83 -51.09 -22.12
N ALA A 154 5.89 -49.91 -21.48
CA ALA A 154 5.33 -49.70 -20.15
C ALA A 154 3.80 -49.89 -20.13
N TYR A 155 3.07 -49.35 -21.11
CA TYR A 155 1.63 -49.58 -21.27
C TYR A 155 1.29 -51.06 -21.49
N GLU A 156 2.05 -51.76 -22.34
CA GLU A 156 1.85 -53.19 -22.61
C GLU A 156 2.11 -54.03 -21.35
N ARG A 157 3.17 -53.73 -20.59
CA ARG A 157 3.47 -54.39 -19.31
C ARG A 157 2.41 -54.11 -18.25
N ALA A 158 1.94 -52.87 -18.16
CA ALA A 158 0.86 -52.51 -17.26
C ALA A 158 -0.39 -53.35 -17.57
N LEU A 159 -0.79 -53.46 -18.84
CA LEU A 159 -1.95 -54.28 -19.25
C LEU A 159 -1.74 -55.79 -19.03
N ALA A 160 -0.51 -56.27 -19.11
CA ALA A 160 -0.16 -57.68 -18.88
C ALA A 160 -0.15 -58.07 -17.39
N ASP A 161 -0.14 -57.09 -16.48
CA ASP A 161 -0.25 -57.27 -15.02
C ASP A 161 -1.61 -56.75 -14.53
N PRO A 162 -2.64 -57.61 -14.37
CA PRO A 162 -3.96 -57.18 -13.94
C PRO A 162 -3.98 -56.44 -12.59
N GLN A 163 -3.05 -56.78 -11.68
CA GLN A 163 -2.95 -56.11 -10.39
C GLN A 163 -2.34 -54.72 -10.56
N GLY A 164 -1.20 -54.62 -11.25
CA GLY A 164 -0.56 -53.35 -11.59
C GLY A 164 -1.46 -52.43 -12.40
N PHE A 165 -2.20 -52.97 -13.37
CA PHE A 165 -3.21 -52.23 -14.13
C PHE A 165 -4.33 -51.69 -13.24
N GLY A 166 -4.86 -52.53 -12.36
CA GLY A 166 -5.92 -52.13 -11.42
C GLY A 166 -5.49 -50.96 -10.52
N VAL A 167 -4.25 -51.00 -10.01
CA VAL A 167 -3.66 -49.90 -9.24
C VAL A 167 -3.45 -48.67 -10.13
N GLY A 168 -2.85 -48.82 -11.32
CA GLY A 168 -2.58 -47.73 -12.24
C GLY A 168 -3.83 -46.98 -12.72
N LEU A 169 -4.97 -47.65 -12.87
CA LEU A 169 -6.24 -47.00 -13.20
C LEU A 169 -6.69 -46.01 -12.12
N SER A 170 -6.30 -46.19 -10.86
CA SER A 170 -6.65 -45.26 -9.78
C SER A 170 -6.03 -43.87 -9.98
N GLU A 171 -4.83 -43.78 -10.57
CA GLU A 171 -4.19 -42.51 -10.92
C GLU A 171 -5.03 -41.73 -11.96
N TYR A 172 -5.51 -42.41 -13.00
CA TYR A 172 -6.35 -41.79 -14.03
C TYR A 172 -7.76 -41.44 -13.54
N ILE A 173 -8.32 -42.25 -12.63
CA ILE A 173 -9.57 -41.90 -11.94
C ILE A 173 -9.40 -40.61 -11.14
N SER A 174 -8.23 -40.39 -10.51
CA SER A 174 -7.96 -39.15 -9.77
C SER A 174 -7.97 -37.89 -10.66
N LEU A 175 -7.63 -38.04 -11.94
CA LEU A 175 -7.71 -36.97 -12.95
C LEU A 175 -9.15 -36.69 -13.41
N GLY A 176 -10.05 -37.64 -13.21
CA GLY A 176 -11.49 -37.51 -13.45
C GLY A 176 -12.11 -38.65 -14.25
N ASP A 177 -11.32 -39.48 -14.94
CA ASP A 177 -11.83 -40.60 -15.74
C ASP A 177 -10.75 -41.65 -16.04
N TRP A 178 -11.03 -42.93 -15.77
CA TRP A 178 -10.10 -44.04 -16.02
C TRP A 178 -9.74 -44.22 -17.50
N ARG A 179 -10.62 -43.78 -18.42
CA ARG A 179 -10.40 -43.90 -19.88
C ARG A 179 -9.24 -43.02 -20.36
N LEU A 180 -8.79 -42.07 -19.55
CA LEU A 180 -7.62 -41.22 -19.84
C LEU A 180 -6.33 -42.05 -20.05
N PHE A 181 -6.22 -43.23 -19.43
CA PHE A 181 -5.13 -44.19 -19.70
C PHE A 181 -5.05 -44.54 -21.19
N PHE A 182 -6.19 -44.91 -21.77
CA PHE A 182 -6.28 -45.32 -23.18
C PHE A 182 -6.10 -44.13 -24.11
N LEU A 183 -6.64 -42.97 -23.73
CA LEU A 183 -6.46 -41.73 -24.48
C LEU A 183 -4.97 -41.38 -24.61
N GLN A 184 -4.23 -41.36 -23.50
CA GLN A 184 -2.79 -41.03 -23.52
C GLN A 184 -1.99 -42.07 -24.30
N ARG A 185 -2.27 -43.37 -24.11
CA ARG A 185 -1.66 -44.45 -24.91
C ARG A 185 -1.84 -44.23 -26.41
N ASP A 186 -3.04 -43.87 -26.84
CA ASP A 186 -3.36 -43.70 -28.27
C ASP A 186 -2.81 -42.38 -28.83
N GLN A 187 -2.67 -41.34 -27.99
CA GLN A 187 -2.04 -40.08 -28.35
C GLN A 187 -0.53 -40.20 -28.51
N LEU A 188 0.12 -41.09 -27.76
CA LEU A 188 1.56 -41.33 -27.84
C LEU A 188 2.02 -41.68 -29.27
N ALA A 189 1.22 -42.45 -30.01
CA ALA A 189 1.53 -42.82 -31.39
C ALA A 189 1.45 -41.65 -32.40
N LYS A 190 0.85 -40.52 -32.00
CA LYS A 190 0.65 -39.33 -32.84
C LYS A 190 1.63 -38.21 -32.53
N LEU A 191 2.39 -38.34 -31.45
CA LEU A 191 3.31 -37.31 -30.98
C LEU A 191 4.45 -37.09 -31.99
N THR A 192 4.80 -35.83 -32.22
CA THR A 192 5.89 -35.44 -33.12
C THR A 192 7.06 -34.81 -32.37
N ALA A 193 8.25 -34.82 -32.98
CA ALA A 193 9.45 -34.24 -32.36
C ALA A 193 9.31 -32.71 -32.19
N GLY A 194 8.59 -32.05 -33.10
CA GLY A 194 8.32 -30.61 -33.02
C GLY A 194 7.42 -30.22 -31.84
N GLU A 195 6.45 -31.05 -31.47
CA GLU A 195 5.60 -30.83 -30.29
C GLU A 195 6.41 -30.96 -28.99
N VAL A 196 7.32 -31.93 -28.94
CA VAL A 196 8.27 -32.12 -27.81
C VAL A 196 9.17 -30.90 -27.65
N ASP A 197 9.79 -30.42 -28.74
CA ASP A 197 10.64 -29.22 -28.71
C ASP A 197 9.87 -27.96 -28.30
N THR A 198 8.66 -27.79 -28.82
CA THR A 198 7.79 -26.65 -28.48
C THR A 198 7.42 -26.64 -27.00
N ALA A 199 7.04 -27.80 -26.45
CA ALA A 199 6.70 -27.93 -25.04
C ALA A 199 7.92 -27.62 -24.15
N ALA A 200 9.08 -28.17 -24.48
CA ALA A 200 10.31 -27.94 -23.73
C ALA A 200 10.70 -26.44 -23.68
N ARG A 201 10.74 -25.76 -24.83
CA ARG A 201 11.06 -24.32 -24.92
C ARG A 201 10.08 -23.43 -24.18
N LYS A 202 8.84 -23.88 -24.02
CA LYS A 202 7.78 -23.13 -23.34
C LYS A 202 7.87 -23.24 -21.82
N TYR A 203 8.17 -24.44 -21.30
CA TYR A 203 8.09 -24.70 -19.86
C TYR A 203 9.45 -24.81 -19.15
N PHE A 204 10.51 -25.21 -19.84
CA PHE A 204 11.87 -25.30 -19.28
C PHE A 204 12.63 -23.98 -19.50
N VAL A 205 12.21 -22.94 -18.79
CA VAL A 205 12.78 -21.58 -18.88
C VAL A 205 13.21 -21.07 -17.51
N ARG A 206 14.20 -20.15 -17.50
CA ARG A 206 14.79 -19.54 -16.30
C ARG A 206 13.74 -19.08 -15.28
N ASP A 207 12.73 -18.33 -15.71
CA ASP A 207 11.76 -17.71 -14.80
C ASP A 207 10.75 -18.73 -14.23
N ASN A 208 10.71 -19.95 -14.77
CA ASN A 208 9.92 -21.07 -14.26
C ASN A 208 10.76 -22.07 -13.43
N ARG A 209 12.07 -21.84 -13.28
CA ARG A 209 12.99 -22.76 -12.60
C ARG A 209 12.99 -22.59 -11.08
N VAL A 210 12.97 -23.71 -10.38
CA VAL A 210 13.29 -23.81 -8.95
C VAL A 210 14.51 -24.70 -8.77
N THR A 211 15.60 -24.16 -8.24
CA THR A 211 16.84 -24.90 -8.03
C THR A 211 16.99 -25.35 -6.57
N GLY A 212 17.03 -26.65 -6.33
CA GLY A 212 17.25 -27.25 -5.02
C GLY A 212 18.62 -27.92 -4.90
N LEU A 213 19.39 -27.58 -3.87
CA LEU A 213 20.65 -28.25 -3.55
C LEU A 213 20.52 -29.05 -2.26
N TYR A 214 20.98 -30.31 -2.26
CA TYR A 214 21.22 -31.07 -1.04
C TYR A 214 22.72 -31.14 -0.77
N VAL A 215 23.15 -30.57 0.36
CA VAL A 215 24.56 -30.56 0.77
C VAL A 215 24.70 -31.34 2.07
N PRO A 216 25.41 -32.47 2.08
CA PRO A 216 25.76 -33.17 3.30
C PRO A 216 26.51 -32.27 4.27
N GLU A 217 26.01 -32.21 5.50
CA GLU A 217 26.67 -31.51 6.60
C GLU A 217 26.40 -32.27 7.90
N ASP A 218 27.47 -32.63 8.60
CA ASP A 218 27.38 -33.44 9.83
C ASP A 218 26.83 -32.61 11.00
N THR A 219 27.10 -31.30 10.99
CA THR A 219 26.69 -30.34 12.03
C THR A 219 25.97 -29.13 11.43
N PRO A 220 24.74 -29.29 10.89
CA PRO A 220 24.02 -28.18 10.28
C PRO A 220 23.66 -27.11 11.33
N LEU A 221 24.01 -25.86 11.04
CA LEU A 221 23.69 -24.71 11.91
C LEU A 221 22.18 -24.39 11.81
N ARG A 222 21.42 -24.81 12.83
CA ARG A 222 19.98 -24.57 12.92
C ARG A 222 19.67 -23.63 14.07
N ALA A 223 18.85 -22.63 13.81
CA ALA A 223 18.19 -21.88 14.87
C ALA A 223 17.03 -22.72 15.42
N GLU A 224 17.20 -23.32 16.58
CA GLU A 224 16.09 -23.97 17.27
C GLU A 224 15.18 -22.89 17.85
N ILE A 225 13.92 -22.86 17.41
CA ILE A 225 12.90 -21.99 17.98
C ILE A 225 12.23 -22.78 19.10
N PRO A 226 12.45 -22.42 20.38
CA PRO A 226 11.85 -23.16 21.48
C PRO A 226 10.33 -23.00 21.47
N THR A 227 9.62 -24.03 21.94
CA THR A 227 8.18 -23.92 22.17
C THR A 227 7.92 -22.82 23.19
N ALA A 228 7.04 -21.87 22.85
CA ALA A 228 6.67 -20.81 23.77
C ALA A 228 5.99 -21.39 25.03
N PRO A 229 6.32 -20.92 26.24
CA PRO A 229 5.55 -21.28 27.43
C PRO A 229 4.10 -20.78 27.29
N SER A 230 3.17 -21.47 27.93
CA SER A 230 1.78 -21.02 27.97
C SER A 230 1.65 -19.65 28.66
N ALA A 231 0.62 -18.87 28.29
CA ALA A 231 0.31 -17.62 28.98
C ALA A 231 0.10 -17.85 30.50
N GLN A 232 -0.48 -18.98 30.88
CA GLN A 232 -0.69 -19.35 32.29
C GLN A 232 0.63 -19.51 33.05
N GLN A 233 1.63 -20.19 32.46
CA GLN A 233 2.97 -20.29 33.05
C GLN A 233 3.65 -18.92 33.20
N ARG A 234 3.42 -17.99 32.27
CA ARG A 234 3.97 -16.63 32.33
C ARG A 234 3.27 -15.74 33.35
N LEU A 235 2.00 -16.00 33.64
CA LEU A 235 1.17 -15.19 34.53
C LEU A 235 1.11 -15.69 35.98
N ALA A 236 1.68 -16.86 36.30
CA ALA A 236 1.62 -17.47 37.64
C ALA A 236 2.01 -16.49 38.76
N ASP A 237 3.10 -15.76 38.55
CA ASP A 237 3.64 -14.79 39.50
C ASP A 237 3.35 -13.33 39.12
N TYR A 238 2.65 -13.10 38.00
CA TYR A 238 2.29 -11.75 37.59
C TYR A 238 1.27 -11.16 38.57
N ARG A 239 1.58 -9.97 39.06
CA ARG A 239 0.66 -9.14 39.86
C ARG A 239 0.54 -7.79 39.17
N PRO A 240 -0.64 -7.44 38.61
CA PRO A 240 -0.81 -6.13 38.00
C PRO A 240 -0.70 -5.04 39.07
N SER A 241 -0.15 -3.88 38.69
CA SER A 241 -0.13 -2.71 39.55
C SER A 241 -1.55 -2.18 39.77
N GLU A 242 -1.94 -1.91 41.01
CA GLU A 242 -3.22 -1.28 41.36
C GLU A 242 -3.23 0.25 41.13
N LYS A 243 -2.08 0.84 40.78
CA LYS A 243 -1.98 2.29 40.49
C LYS A 243 -2.60 2.61 39.13
N GLY A 244 -3.91 2.76 39.09
CA GLY A 244 -4.63 3.37 37.96
C GLY A 244 -4.50 4.89 38.00
N ALA A 245 -4.09 5.50 36.87
CA ALA A 245 -4.08 6.96 36.76
C ALA A 245 -5.52 7.50 36.83
N VAL A 246 -5.76 8.45 37.73
CA VAL A 246 -7.02 9.20 37.82
C VAL A 246 -7.04 10.22 36.68
N SER A 247 -8.12 10.24 35.92
CA SER A 247 -8.39 11.26 34.90
C SER A 247 -9.55 12.12 35.35
N GLU A 248 -9.53 13.41 35.06
CA GLU A 248 -10.73 14.24 35.22
C GLU A 248 -11.82 13.81 34.23
N ALA A 249 -13.08 14.03 34.59
CA ALA A 249 -14.21 13.91 33.69
C ALA A 249 -14.35 15.22 32.89
N PHE A 250 -13.61 15.34 31.79
CA PHE A 250 -13.70 16.50 30.90
C PHE A 250 -14.91 16.38 29.97
N VAL A 251 -15.82 17.36 30.01
CA VAL A 251 -16.96 17.44 29.08
C VAL A 251 -16.53 18.23 27.83
N PRO A 252 -16.43 17.63 26.63
CA PRO A 252 -15.91 18.28 25.42
C PRO A 252 -16.98 19.13 24.70
N SER A 253 -17.80 19.86 25.46
CA SER A 253 -18.72 20.85 24.88
C SER A 253 -17.93 22.09 24.45
N GLN A 254 -18.34 22.72 23.35
CA GLN A 254 -17.69 23.91 22.81
C GLN A 254 -17.58 25.03 23.85
N GLU A 255 -18.64 25.25 24.63
CA GLU A 255 -18.66 26.25 25.71
C GLU A 255 -17.68 25.93 26.84
N ASN A 256 -17.60 24.65 27.26
CA ASN A 256 -16.64 24.26 28.30
C ASN A 256 -15.19 24.36 27.83
N ILE A 257 -14.93 24.01 26.56
CA ILE A 257 -13.61 24.17 25.93
C ILE A 257 -13.21 25.65 25.93
N ASP A 258 -14.07 26.56 25.43
CA ASP A 258 -13.81 27.99 25.42
C ASP A 258 -13.60 28.53 26.85
N LYS A 259 -14.47 28.18 27.80
CA LYS A 259 -14.41 28.63 29.20
C LYS A 259 -13.13 28.21 29.91
N ARG A 260 -12.63 26.99 29.67
CA ARG A 260 -11.41 26.46 30.31
C ARG A 260 -10.13 26.87 29.61
N THR A 261 -10.20 27.32 28.36
CA THR A 261 -9.01 27.72 27.60
C THR A 261 -8.59 29.13 28.00
N ARG A 262 -7.31 29.30 28.33
CA ARG A 262 -6.69 30.61 28.49
C ARG A 262 -6.11 31.03 27.15
N VAL A 263 -6.71 32.05 26.54
CA VAL A 263 -6.21 32.66 25.31
C VAL A 263 -5.38 33.89 25.67
N LEU A 264 -4.14 33.95 25.18
CA LEU A 264 -3.14 34.95 25.51
C LEU A 264 -2.49 35.47 24.22
N SER A 265 -1.91 36.67 24.28
CA SER A 265 -1.11 37.22 23.19
C SER A 265 0.17 37.85 23.73
N PHE A 266 1.30 37.49 23.12
CA PHE A 266 2.62 38.06 23.39
C PHE A 266 3.12 38.78 22.13
N GLY A 267 2.65 40.01 21.93
CA GLY A 267 2.82 40.71 20.65
C GLY A 267 2.07 39.98 19.52
N ASP A 268 2.78 39.51 18.50
CA ASP A 268 2.20 38.80 17.35
C ASP A 268 2.12 37.26 17.54
N LEU A 269 2.46 36.76 18.73
CA LEU A 269 2.34 35.36 19.10
C LEU A 269 1.07 35.13 19.93
N ASN A 270 0.11 34.39 19.37
CA ASN A 270 -1.11 34.01 20.08
C ASN A 270 -0.95 32.63 20.72
N VAL A 271 -1.50 32.46 21.92
CA VAL A 271 -1.36 31.22 22.68
C VAL A 271 -2.71 30.78 23.25
N ALA A 272 -3.07 29.51 23.06
CA ALA A 272 -4.22 28.86 23.69
C ALA A 272 -3.74 27.75 24.62
N LEU A 273 -4.01 27.88 25.91
CA LEU A 273 -3.67 26.88 26.92
C LEU A 273 -4.96 26.26 27.46
N LEU A 274 -5.16 24.97 27.24
CA LEU A 274 -6.26 24.18 27.80
C LEU A 274 -5.71 23.08 28.74
N PRO A 275 -5.44 23.40 30.01
CA PRO A 275 -5.03 22.42 31.00
C PRO A 275 -6.21 21.51 31.35
N LYS A 276 -6.02 20.20 31.18
CA LYS A 276 -6.96 19.14 31.59
C LYS A 276 -6.23 17.84 31.90
N GLN A 277 -6.62 17.15 32.97
CA GLN A 277 -6.03 15.85 33.28
C GLN A 277 -6.52 14.78 32.29
N ASN A 278 -5.66 13.82 31.96
CA ASN A 278 -6.03 12.66 31.15
C ASN A 278 -5.31 11.41 31.65
N ARG A 279 -5.78 10.24 31.21
CA ARG A 279 -5.10 8.97 31.51
C ARG A 279 -3.77 8.96 30.76
N GLY A 280 -2.67 8.99 31.51
CA GLY A 280 -1.31 9.03 30.97
C GLY A 280 -0.59 10.36 31.10
N ALA A 281 -1.23 11.39 31.69
CA ALA A 281 -0.66 12.72 31.89
C ALA A 281 -0.04 13.29 30.60
N THR A 282 -0.68 13.05 29.45
CA THR A 282 -0.18 13.46 28.14
C THR A 282 -0.55 14.92 27.84
N VAL A 283 0.28 15.56 27.02
CA VAL A 283 0.08 16.92 26.53
C VAL A 283 0.36 16.97 25.05
N THR A 284 -0.57 17.54 24.29
CA THR A 284 -0.40 17.81 22.86
C THR A 284 -0.10 19.28 22.64
N VAL A 285 0.92 19.55 21.83
CA VAL A 285 1.36 20.88 21.42
C VAL A 285 1.22 21.00 19.91
N GLN A 286 0.57 22.07 19.46
CA GLN A 286 0.54 22.48 18.06
C GLN A 286 1.10 23.89 17.93
N THR A 287 2.01 24.10 16.98
CA THR A 287 2.58 25.41 16.68
C THR A 287 2.43 25.74 15.20
N GLN A 288 2.19 27.02 14.90
CA GLN A 288 2.17 27.56 13.55
C GLN A 288 2.84 28.94 13.54
N PHE A 289 4.14 28.95 13.31
CA PHE A 289 4.90 30.18 13.18
C PHE A 289 4.76 30.78 11.77
N LYS A 290 4.89 32.10 11.68
CA LYS A 290 4.50 32.88 10.49
C LYS A 290 5.63 33.83 10.09
N TRP A 291 6.03 33.75 8.83
CA TRP A 291 7.07 34.57 8.23
C TRP A 291 6.85 34.73 6.72
N GLY A 292 7.47 35.75 6.15
CA GLY A 292 7.41 36.02 4.72
C GLY A 292 6.08 36.59 4.25
N ASN A 293 6.09 37.03 3.01
CA ASN A 293 4.95 37.48 2.22
C ASN A 293 5.14 37.00 0.78
N VAL A 294 4.21 37.34 -0.13
CA VAL A 294 4.32 36.92 -1.55
C VAL A 294 5.66 37.35 -2.14
N GLU A 295 6.07 38.59 -1.94
CA GLU A 295 7.31 39.15 -2.49
C GLU A 295 8.56 38.43 -1.97
N SER A 296 8.73 38.32 -0.65
CA SER A 296 9.91 37.70 -0.04
C SER A 296 9.97 36.19 -0.25
N LEU A 297 8.83 35.48 -0.37
CA LEU A 297 8.83 34.03 -0.59
C LEU A 297 8.88 33.63 -2.08
N THR A 298 8.77 34.59 -2.99
CA THR A 298 8.81 34.29 -4.43
C THR A 298 10.15 33.63 -4.79
N GLY A 299 10.07 32.44 -5.39
CA GLY A 299 11.25 31.66 -5.79
C GLY A 299 11.95 30.89 -4.67
N HIS A 300 11.45 30.96 -3.42
CA HIS A 300 12.16 30.40 -2.24
C HIS A 300 11.50 29.16 -1.61
N MET A 301 10.52 28.57 -2.28
CA MET A 301 9.73 27.46 -1.71
C MET A 301 10.57 26.18 -1.50
N ILE A 302 11.52 25.89 -2.39
CA ILE A 302 12.35 24.68 -2.27
C ILE A 302 13.38 24.84 -1.16
N GLU A 303 13.97 26.03 -1.01
CA GLU A 303 14.83 26.37 0.12
C GLU A 303 14.08 26.25 1.44
N GLY A 304 12.82 26.69 1.48
CA GLY A 304 11.96 26.54 2.66
C GLY A 304 11.63 25.08 3.00
N ASP A 305 11.24 24.28 2.00
CA ASP A 305 10.96 22.85 2.15
C ASP A 305 12.20 22.11 2.69
N LEU A 306 13.38 22.39 2.13
CA LEU A 306 14.65 21.81 2.57
C LEU A 306 15.08 22.32 3.95
N ALA A 307 14.84 23.59 4.26
CA ALA A 307 15.17 24.16 5.57
C ALA A 307 14.36 23.49 6.68
N ALA A 308 13.06 23.27 6.45
CA ALA A 308 12.21 22.54 7.38
C ALA A 308 12.72 21.10 7.61
N GLY A 309 13.14 20.41 6.55
CA GLY A 309 13.72 19.06 6.64
C GLY A 309 15.08 18.97 7.33
N MET A 310 15.78 20.10 7.49
CA MET A 310 17.09 20.19 8.14
C MET A 310 17.03 20.53 9.63
N LEU A 311 15.90 21.04 10.14
CA LEU A 311 15.77 21.47 11.54
C LEU A 311 16.21 20.38 12.53
N THR A 312 15.69 19.17 12.38
CA THR A 312 16.01 18.04 13.28
C THR A 312 17.33 17.33 12.95
N ARG A 313 18.13 17.84 12.01
CA ARG A 313 19.36 17.16 11.53
C ARG A 313 20.64 17.68 12.15
N GLY A 314 20.54 18.63 13.07
CA GLY A 314 21.65 19.08 13.87
C GLY A 314 21.43 20.50 14.35
N THR A 315 21.96 20.81 15.52
CA THR A 315 22.08 22.16 16.05
C THR A 315 23.55 22.48 16.32
N ASP A 316 23.83 23.68 16.80
CA ASP A 316 25.13 24.06 17.37
C ASP A 316 25.57 23.18 18.56
N LYS A 317 24.62 22.51 19.23
CA LYS A 317 24.87 21.72 20.45
C LYS A 317 24.61 20.23 20.33
N MET A 318 23.84 19.80 19.32
CA MET A 318 23.37 18.42 19.21
C MET A 318 23.48 17.91 17.78
N THR A 319 23.97 16.69 17.61
CA THR A 319 23.89 15.97 16.34
C THR A 319 22.45 15.51 16.07
N ARG A 320 22.15 15.08 14.83
CA ARG A 320 20.86 14.48 14.48
C ARG A 320 20.47 13.33 15.41
N GLN A 321 21.41 12.44 15.72
CA GLN A 321 21.18 11.30 16.59
C GLN A 321 20.82 11.76 18.01
N GLN A 322 21.56 12.72 18.56
CA GLN A 322 21.28 13.27 19.88
C GLN A 322 19.91 13.96 19.95
N ILE A 323 19.47 14.63 18.89
CA ILE A 323 18.11 15.21 18.82
C ILE A 323 17.06 14.08 18.86
N ALA A 324 17.26 13.00 18.10
CA ALA A 324 16.34 11.85 18.10
C ALA A 324 16.31 11.11 19.44
N ASP A 325 17.46 10.92 20.07
CA ASP A 325 17.59 10.31 21.41
C ASP A 325 16.89 11.18 22.45
N GLU A 326 17.02 12.50 22.37
CA GLU A 326 16.36 13.44 23.27
C GLU A 326 14.83 13.47 23.06
N MET A 327 14.35 13.44 21.81
CA MET A 327 12.92 13.29 21.51
C MET A 327 12.37 11.98 22.10
N THR A 328 13.14 10.89 22.04
CA THR A 328 12.76 9.60 22.63
C THR A 328 12.72 9.68 24.17
N ARG A 329 13.75 10.28 24.79
CA ARG A 329 13.81 10.50 26.25
C ARG A 329 12.62 11.33 26.75
N LEU A 330 12.26 12.35 25.98
CA LEU A 330 11.12 13.25 26.25
C LEU A 330 9.77 12.66 25.86
N GLN A 331 9.73 11.41 25.35
CA GLN A 331 8.50 10.74 24.93
C GLN A 331 7.71 11.54 23.88
N ILE A 332 8.43 12.24 23.01
CA ILE A 332 7.83 13.03 21.92
C ILE A 332 7.36 12.07 20.83
N THR A 333 6.07 12.14 20.52
CA THR A 333 5.47 11.50 19.35
C THR A 333 4.92 12.56 18.40
N GLY A 334 5.13 12.40 17.09
CA GLY A 334 4.83 13.43 16.09
C GLY A 334 6.07 14.20 15.64
N GLY A 335 5.86 15.39 15.08
CA GLY A 335 6.93 16.28 14.60
C GLY A 335 7.17 17.45 15.55
N LEU A 336 8.29 18.16 15.40
CA LEU A 336 8.64 19.25 16.32
C LEU A 336 7.57 20.35 16.48
N THR A 337 6.84 20.68 15.42
CA THR A 337 5.82 21.73 15.45
C THR A 337 4.41 21.21 15.76
N GLY A 338 4.26 19.90 15.97
CA GLY A 338 2.99 19.22 16.27
C GLY A 338 3.28 17.88 16.91
N PHE A 339 3.30 17.84 18.25
CA PHE A 339 3.70 16.65 19.01
C PHE A 339 2.86 16.40 20.25
N GLN A 340 2.91 15.16 20.73
CA GLN A 340 2.46 14.78 22.06
C GLN A 340 3.65 14.35 22.91
N THR A 341 3.63 14.74 24.19
CA THR A 341 4.58 14.36 25.25
C THR A 341 3.81 14.17 26.57
N THR A 342 4.49 14.11 27.70
CA THR A 342 3.89 14.02 29.05
C THR A 342 4.09 15.30 29.85
N ARG A 343 3.29 15.47 30.91
CA ARG A 343 3.34 16.60 31.85
C ARG A 343 4.76 16.92 32.30
N GLU A 344 5.51 15.89 32.70
CA GLU A 344 6.86 16.01 33.24
C GLU A 344 7.86 16.47 32.17
N ASN A 345 7.70 16.00 30.93
CA ASN A 345 8.62 16.26 29.82
C ASN A 345 8.29 17.53 29.03
N LEU A 346 7.08 18.08 29.15
CA LEU A 346 6.62 19.23 28.37
C LEU A 346 7.55 20.46 28.43
N PRO A 347 8.06 20.89 29.61
CA PRO A 347 8.97 22.05 29.65
C PRO A 347 10.24 21.85 28.81
N ASP A 348 10.84 20.66 28.88
CA ASP A 348 12.06 20.34 28.12
C ASP A 348 11.77 20.11 26.63
N ALA A 349 10.61 19.55 26.28
CA ALA A 349 10.17 19.43 24.90
C ALA A 349 9.99 20.81 24.23
N LEU A 350 9.45 21.80 24.93
CA LEU A 350 9.34 23.17 24.43
C LEU A 350 10.72 23.84 24.28
N ARG A 351 11.66 23.58 25.19
CA ARG A 351 13.05 24.06 25.06
C ARG A 351 13.76 23.44 23.86
N LEU A 352 13.58 22.13 23.63
CA LEU A 352 14.12 21.45 22.46
C LEU A 352 13.55 22.05 21.16
N LEU A 353 12.24 22.28 21.10
CA LEU A 353 11.61 22.97 19.96
C LEU A 353 12.25 24.36 19.74
N ALA A 354 12.34 25.19 20.79
CA ALA A 354 12.93 26.53 20.70
C ALA A 354 14.40 26.49 20.21
N GLN A 355 15.19 25.55 20.73
CA GLN A 355 16.58 25.35 20.32
C GLN A 355 16.66 24.95 18.84
N VAL A 356 15.93 23.91 18.43
CA VAL A 356 15.99 23.42 17.06
C VAL A 356 15.52 24.48 16.05
N MET A 357 14.46 25.23 16.38
CA MET A 357 13.97 26.32 15.53
C MET A 357 15.02 27.43 15.35
N ARG A 358 15.81 27.72 16.38
CA ARG A 358 16.75 28.86 16.40
C ARG A 358 18.16 28.50 15.92
N SER A 359 18.68 27.34 16.31
CA SER A 359 20.11 27.02 16.19
C SER A 359 20.42 25.81 15.31
N ALA A 360 19.54 25.46 14.38
CA ALA A 360 19.80 24.43 13.38
C ALA A 360 21.13 24.71 12.63
N SER A 361 22.03 23.74 12.58
CA SER A 361 23.42 23.92 12.10
C SER A 361 23.65 23.54 10.64
N PHE A 362 22.67 22.88 10.02
CA PHE A 362 22.71 22.46 8.62
C PHE A 362 24.01 21.71 8.22
N PRO A 363 24.31 20.54 8.83
CA PRO A 363 25.51 19.77 8.46
C PRO A 363 25.46 19.34 6.99
N ALA A 364 26.59 19.46 6.27
CA ALA A 364 26.63 19.21 4.83
C ALA A 364 26.28 17.75 4.46
N THR A 365 26.81 16.79 5.20
CA THR A 365 26.52 15.36 5.00
C THR A 365 25.04 15.04 5.19
N GLU A 366 24.39 15.65 6.19
CA GLU A 366 22.96 15.50 6.45
C GLU A 366 22.10 16.14 5.37
N TYR A 367 22.54 17.28 4.81
CA TYR A 367 21.85 17.94 3.70
C TYR A 367 21.90 17.11 2.43
N GLU A 368 23.07 16.60 2.05
CA GLU A 368 23.19 15.71 0.90
C GLU A 368 22.33 14.45 1.06
N GLN A 369 22.26 13.90 2.28
CA GLN A 369 21.38 12.77 2.57
C GLN A 369 19.90 13.17 2.44
N LEU A 370 19.49 14.33 2.96
CA LEU A 370 18.13 14.84 2.81
C LEU A 370 17.74 15.01 1.34
N GLN A 371 18.60 15.63 0.53
CA GLN A 371 18.37 15.80 -0.91
C GLN A 371 18.21 14.45 -1.62
N ARG A 372 19.14 13.51 -1.40
CA ARG A 372 19.05 12.16 -1.99
C ARG A 372 17.75 11.47 -1.58
N GLN A 373 17.39 11.52 -0.30
CA GLN A 373 16.15 10.90 0.21
C GLN A 373 14.90 11.54 -0.41
N ALA A 374 14.85 12.87 -0.50
CA ALA A 374 13.71 13.58 -1.09
C ALA A 374 13.57 13.29 -2.59
N VAL A 375 14.68 13.29 -3.33
CA VAL A 375 14.70 12.95 -4.77
C VAL A 375 14.27 11.51 -4.99
N THR A 376 14.88 10.54 -4.31
CA THR A 376 14.52 9.11 -4.45
C THR A 376 13.06 8.85 -4.05
N GLY A 377 12.58 9.49 -2.98
CA GLY A 377 11.18 9.38 -2.55
C GLY A 377 10.19 9.91 -3.59
N LEU A 378 10.48 11.07 -4.19
CA LEU A 378 9.65 11.62 -5.27
C LEU A 378 9.76 10.81 -6.56
N GLN A 379 10.94 10.27 -6.90
CA GLN A 379 11.12 9.38 -8.05
C GLN A 379 10.29 8.11 -7.90
N ALA A 380 10.29 7.46 -6.73
CA ALA A 380 9.48 6.28 -6.47
C ALA A 380 7.96 6.55 -6.60
N GLN A 381 7.53 7.79 -6.31
CA GLN A 381 6.13 8.19 -6.50
C GLN A 381 5.75 8.41 -7.97
N LEU A 382 6.70 8.62 -8.90
CA LEU A 382 6.40 8.79 -10.33
C LEU A 382 5.81 7.51 -10.97
N ASP A 383 6.00 6.35 -10.34
CA ASP A 383 5.44 5.07 -10.79
C ASP A 383 4.18 4.67 -10.00
N ASN A 384 3.65 5.54 -9.14
CA ASN A 384 2.46 5.28 -8.33
C ASN A 384 1.23 6.00 -8.93
N PRO A 385 0.19 5.27 -9.39
CA PRO A 385 -1.02 5.86 -9.98
C PRO A 385 -1.72 6.91 -9.10
N GLU A 386 -1.72 6.72 -7.78
CA GLU A 386 -2.33 7.66 -6.84
C GLU A 386 -1.54 8.96 -6.75
N ALA A 387 -0.21 8.89 -6.73
CA ALA A 387 0.64 10.05 -6.64
C ALA A 387 0.63 10.86 -7.94
N VAL A 388 0.78 10.22 -9.10
CA VAL A 388 0.82 10.93 -10.40
C VAL A 388 -0.53 11.54 -10.78
N SER A 389 -1.65 10.90 -10.42
CA SER A 389 -2.97 11.50 -10.61
C SER A 389 -3.17 12.75 -9.75
N ARG A 390 -2.68 12.74 -8.49
CA ARG A 390 -2.71 13.91 -7.61
C ARG A 390 -1.79 15.01 -8.12
N ASP A 391 -0.62 14.67 -8.64
CA ASP A 391 0.33 15.62 -9.22
C ASP A 391 -0.26 16.33 -10.43
N ALA A 392 -0.82 15.58 -11.39
CA ALA A 392 -1.48 16.13 -12.56
C ALA A 392 -2.69 17.00 -12.19
N LEU A 393 -3.49 16.57 -11.20
CA LEU A 393 -4.63 17.34 -10.72
C LEU A 393 -4.19 18.66 -10.08
N ASN A 394 -3.20 18.63 -9.18
CA ASN A 394 -2.72 19.85 -8.53
C ASN A 394 -2.06 20.81 -9.54
N ALA A 395 -1.33 20.29 -10.52
CA ALA A 395 -0.75 21.08 -11.60
C ALA A 395 -1.83 21.76 -12.47
N HIS A 396 -2.92 21.07 -12.79
CA HIS A 396 -4.05 21.65 -13.55
C HIS A 396 -4.74 22.79 -12.80
N PHE A 397 -4.80 22.71 -11.46
CA PHE A 397 -5.38 23.75 -10.61
C PHE A 397 -4.38 24.85 -10.21
N ASN A 398 -3.22 24.93 -10.87
CA ASN A 398 -2.31 26.06 -10.70
C ASN A 398 -2.89 27.31 -11.36
N THR A 399 -3.27 28.26 -10.53
CA THR A 399 -3.78 29.56 -11.00
C THR A 399 -2.80 30.69 -10.78
N TYR A 400 -1.68 30.44 -10.10
CA TYR A 400 -0.62 31.41 -9.82
C TYR A 400 0.55 31.19 -10.80
N PRO A 401 1.37 32.21 -11.11
CA PRO A 401 2.54 32.03 -11.97
C PRO A 401 3.63 31.21 -11.27
N ALA A 402 4.51 30.57 -12.06
CA ALA A 402 5.69 29.91 -11.53
C ALA A 402 6.54 30.89 -10.71
N GLY A 403 7.05 30.43 -9.56
CA GLY A 403 7.79 31.26 -8.60
C GLY A 403 6.93 31.85 -7.48
N ASP A 404 5.62 32.04 -7.68
CA ASP A 404 4.72 32.48 -6.61
C ASP A 404 4.67 31.41 -5.49
N PRO A 405 4.72 31.77 -4.19
CA PRO A 405 4.68 30.80 -3.10
C PRO A 405 3.38 29.98 -3.03
N ARG A 406 2.32 30.39 -3.73
CA ARG A 406 1.05 29.65 -3.83
C ARG A 406 1.02 28.69 -5.02
N TYR A 407 2.03 28.70 -5.88
CA TYR A 407 2.16 27.79 -7.02
C TYR A 407 2.51 26.37 -6.55
N TYR A 408 1.77 25.37 -7.01
CA TYR A 408 2.12 23.97 -6.82
C TYR A 408 3.22 23.56 -7.80
N ILE A 409 4.39 23.18 -7.28
CA ILE A 409 5.52 22.71 -8.11
C ILE A 409 5.28 21.23 -8.46
N PRO A 410 5.08 20.88 -9.75
CA PRO A 410 4.89 19.49 -10.17
C PRO A 410 6.08 18.62 -9.81
N MET A 411 5.85 17.33 -9.53
CA MET A 411 6.86 16.44 -8.96
C MET A 411 8.17 16.39 -9.75
N ARG A 412 8.13 16.33 -11.09
CA ARG A 412 9.34 16.32 -11.92
C ARG A 412 10.15 17.61 -11.79
N ALA A 413 9.49 18.77 -11.83
CA ALA A 413 10.13 20.06 -11.62
C ALA A 413 10.67 20.20 -10.19
N ARG A 414 9.95 19.66 -9.20
CA ARG A 414 10.39 19.64 -7.80
C ARG A 414 11.62 18.75 -7.59
N ILE A 415 11.68 17.57 -8.23
CA ILE A 415 12.89 16.70 -8.20
C ILE A 415 14.10 17.46 -8.73
N GLU A 416 13.96 18.11 -9.90
CA GLU A 416 15.03 18.89 -10.49
C GLU A 416 15.45 20.06 -9.58
N ALA A 417 14.48 20.81 -9.05
CA ALA A 417 14.75 21.95 -8.20
C ALA A 417 15.46 21.53 -6.91
N ILE A 418 14.99 20.49 -6.21
CA ILE A 418 15.64 19.94 -5.02
C ILE A 418 17.08 19.53 -5.30
N GLY A 419 17.34 18.88 -6.44
CA GLY A 419 18.69 18.44 -6.84
C GLY A 419 19.65 19.59 -7.18
N LYS A 420 19.12 20.79 -7.48
CA LYS A 420 19.91 21.98 -7.83
C LYS A 420 20.04 23.00 -6.70
N THR A 421 19.18 22.95 -5.69
CA THR A 421 19.25 23.89 -4.57
C THR A 421 20.55 23.68 -3.78
N PRO A 422 21.37 24.72 -3.54
CA PRO A 422 22.56 24.61 -2.74
C PRO A 422 22.26 24.71 -1.24
N LEU A 423 23.10 24.06 -0.43
CA LEU A 423 23.06 24.11 1.04
C LEU A 423 23.04 25.55 1.57
N ASP A 424 23.86 26.44 0.99
CA ASP A 424 23.95 27.82 1.46
C ASP A 424 22.67 28.63 1.21
N ALA A 425 21.90 28.35 0.15
CA ALA A 425 20.60 28.97 -0.05
C ALA A 425 19.60 28.52 1.02
N THR A 426 19.65 27.23 1.38
CA THR A 426 18.82 26.65 2.44
C THR A 426 19.16 27.26 3.81
N ARG A 427 20.45 27.45 4.13
CA ARG A 427 20.91 28.13 5.34
C ARG A 427 20.46 29.59 5.41
N ARG A 428 20.58 30.32 4.30
CA ARG A 428 20.12 31.72 4.21
C ARG A 428 18.62 31.81 4.45
N PHE A 429 17.83 30.91 3.86
CA PHE A 429 16.39 30.85 4.11
C PHE A 429 16.07 30.70 5.60
N HIS A 430 16.74 29.78 6.30
CA HIS A 430 16.58 29.65 7.76
C HIS A 430 16.96 30.94 8.49
N ALA A 431 18.12 31.51 8.19
CA ALA A 431 18.62 32.71 8.87
C ALA A 431 17.75 33.97 8.65
N ASP A 432 17.03 34.06 7.53
CA ASP A 432 16.27 35.26 7.16
C ASP A 432 14.77 35.14 7.44
N PHE A 433 14.19 33.93 7.34
CA PHE A 433 12.75 33.72 7.48
C PHE A 433 12.34 33.13 8.82
N TYR A 434 13.14 32.26 9.45
CA TYR A 434 12.68 31.59 10.66
C TYR A 434 12.55 32.57 11.83
N GLY A 435 11.46 32.39 12.58
CA GLY A 435 11.17 33.13 13.79
C GLY A 435 9.99 32.51 14.53
N THR A 436 9.99 32.62 15.86
CA THR A 436 8.94 32.06 16.73
C THR A 436 8.06 33.14 17.37
N ALA A 437 8.44 34.41 17.25
CA ALA A 437 7.76 35.54 17.89
C ALA A 437 6.43 35.94 17.24
N ARG A 438 6.08 35.31 16.11
CA ARG A 438 4.86 35.55 15.35
C ARG A 438 4.25 34.22 14.96
N GLY A 439 3.00 33.98 15.34
CA GLY A 439 2.34 32.70 15.08
C GLY A 439 1.28 32.36 16.11
N ASP A 440 0.89 31.09 16.11
CA ASP A 440 -0.09 30.54 17.03
C ASP A 440 0.47 29.29 17.72
N VAL A 441 0.26 29.16 19.03
CA VAL A 441 0.65 28.00 19.84
C VAL A 441 -0.57 27.51 20.61
N ALA A 442 -0.90 26.23 20.49
CA ALA A 442 -1.95 25.59 21.25
C ALA A 442 -1.37 24.44 22.08
N VAL A 443 -1.66 24.41 23.38
CA VAL A 443 -1.24 23.36 24.31
C VAL A 443 -2.48 22.81 25.01
N VAL A 444 -2.74 21.51 24.85
CA VAL A 444 -3.92 20.82 25.38
C VAL A 444 -3.49 19.56 26.12
N GLY A 445 -3.92 19.38 27.37
CA GLY A 445 -3.61 18.18 28.16
C GLY A 445 -3.17 18.50 29.58
N ASP A 446 -2.44 17.59 30.20
CA ASP A 446 -2.09 17.67 31.63
C ASP A 446 -0.81 18.49 31.86
N PHE A 447 -0.96 19.77 32.22
CA PHE A 447 0.18 20.66 32.51
C PHE A 447 -0.16 21.75 33.53
N ASP A 448 0.85 22.45 34.04
CA ASP A 448 0.65 23.67 34.82
C ASP A 448 0.51 24.89 33.89
N GLY A 449 -0.68 25.48 33.85
CA GLY A 449 -0.98 26.57 32.92
C GLY A 449 -0.15 27.84 33.13
N LYS A 450 0.28 28.17 34.35
CA LYS A 450 1.08 29.38 34.62
C LYS A 450 2.55 29.15 34.28
N GLN A 451 3.06 27.96 34.59
CA GLN A 451 4.43 27.57 34.24
C GLN A 451 4.64 27.57 32.73
N ILE A 452 3.72 26.93 31.98
CA ILE A 452 3.85 26.82 30.52
C ILE A 452 3.64 28.16 29.83
N GLU A 453 2.74 29.01 30.34
CA GLU A 453 2.61 30.39 29.88
C GLU A 453 3.92 31.17 30.00
N ALA A 454 4.54 31.18 31.18
CA ALA A 454 5.79 31.89 31.42
C ALA A 454 6.91 31.35 30.52
N LEU A 455 6.97 30.03 30.35
CA LEU A 455 7.98 29.38 29.52
C LEU A 455 7.78 29.68 28.02
N VAL A 456 6.54 29.65 27.52
CA VAL A 456 6.23 30.01 26.12
C VAL A 456 6.61 31.46 25.83
N ASN A 457 6.29 32.38 26.74
CA ASN A 457 6.71 33.77 26.65
C ASN A 457 8.24 33.87 26.59
N GLN A 458 8.95 33.23 27.53
CA GLN A 458 10.43 33.24 27.57
C GLN A 458 11.07 32.67 26.30
N LEU A 459 10.55 31.57 25.75
CA LEU A 459 11.23 30.83 24.68
C LEU A 459 10.99 31.44 23.30
N PHE A 460 9.78 31.94 23.02
CA PHE A 460 9.36 32.19 21.65
C PHE A 460 9.30 33.67 21.25
N THR A 461 9.13 34.61 22.18
CA THR A 461 8.86 36.03 21.83
C THR A 461 10.06 36.81 21.30
N ASP A 462 11.28 36.33 21.57
CA ASP A 462 12.50 37.08 21.28
C ASP A 462 13.11 36.71 19.92
N TYR A 463 12.73 35.56 19.36
CA TYR A 463 13.24 35.14 18.05
C TYR A 463 12.30 35.61 16.93
N ARG A 464 12.65 36.76 16.34
CA ARG A 464 11.89 37.40 15.26
C ARG A 464 12.48 37.07 13.90
N SER A 465 11.61 36.75 12.94
CA SER A 465 11.95 36.66 11.52
C SER A 465 12.48 38.01 11.04
N LYS A 466 13.52 38.02 10.20
CA LYS A 466 13.98 39.24 9.51
C LYS A 466 13.08 39.56 8.32
N ALA A 467 12.54 38.53 7.67
CA ALA A 467 11.60 38.69 6.56
C ALA A 467 10.30 39.34 7.05
N PRO A 468 9.76 40.31 6.29
CA PRO A 468 8.46 40.90 6.60
C PRO A 468 7.38 39.83 6.51
N TYR A 469 6.33 39.97 7.31
CA TYR A 469 5.18 39.08 7.23
C TYR A 469 3.96 39.79 6.66
N ALA A 470 3.37 39.16 5.65
CA ALA A 470 2.00 39.38 5.25
C ALA A 470 1.41 38.04 4.83
N ARG A 471 0.11 37.85 5.09
CA ARG A 471 -0.55 36.61 4.76
C ARG A 471 -0.55 36.38 3.25
N LEU A 472 -0.38 35.12 2.85
CA LEU A 472 -0.62 34.69 1.48
C LEU A 472 -2.13 34.64 1.22
N GLU A 473 -2.65 35.75 0.69
CA GLU A 473 -4.04 35.86 0.27
C GLU A 473 -4.35 34.89 -0.87
N ARG A 474 -5.50 34.21 -0.84
CA ARG A 474 -5.95 33.34 -1.93
C ARG A 474 -7.35 33.75 -2.34
N GLU A 475 -7.66 33.54 -3.62
CA GLU A 475 -8.95 33.86 -4.18
C GLU A 475 -9.48 32.69 -5.00
N TYR A 476 -10.80 32.64 -5.17
CA TYR A 476 -11.42 31.73 -6.10
C TYR A 476 -11.11 32.17 -7.53
N ARG A 477 -10.59 31.23 -8.32
CA ARG A 477 -10.42 31.37 -9.76
C ARG A 477 -11.06 30.16 -10.42
N GLU A 478 -11.86 30.41 -11.44
CA GLU A 478 -12.46 29.33 -12.20
C GLU A 478 -11.36 28.55 -12.94
N VAL A 479 -11.37 27.23 -12.80
CA VAL A 479 -10.48 26.32 -13.50
C VAL A 479 -11.32 25.56 -14.52
N LYS A 480 -10.88 25.60 -15.79
CA LYS A 480 -11.62 24.93 -16.86
C LYS A 480 -11.69 23.43 -16.60
N PRO A 481 -12.86 22.78 -16.81
CA PRO A 481 -13.00 21.34 -16.71
C PRO A 481 -12.06 20.65 -17.70
N ALA A 482 -11.51 19.51 -17.30
CA ALA A 482 -10.64 18.72 -18.15
C ALA A 482 -10.78 17.22 -17.84
N ARG A 483 -10.49 16.37 -18.82
CA ARG A 483 -10.30 14.93 -18.61
C ARG A 483 -8.85 14.59 -18.97
N LEU A 484 -8.03 14.37 -17.96
CA LEU A 484 -6.61 14.07 -18.10
C LEU A 484 -6.36 12.58 -17.92
N THR A 485 -5.45 12.01 -18.70
CA THR A 485 -5.01 10.62 -18.56
C THR A 485 -3.51 10.59 -18.30
N VAL A 486 -3.09 9.78 -17.34
CA VAL A 486 -1.69 9.54 -16.99
C VAL A 486 -1.43 8.05 -17.10
N ASP A 487 -0.62 7.66 -18.08
CA ASP A 487 -0.27 6.26 -18.28
C ASP A 487 0.66 5.77 -17.16
N THR A 488 0.31 4.63 -16.55
CA THR A 488 1.13 3.95 -15.56
C THR A 488 1.31 2.48 -15.97
N PRO A 489 2.31 2.18 -16.83
CA PRO A 489 2.52 0.85 -17.38
C PRO A 489 2.68 -0.23 -16.29
N GLU A 490 2.22 -1.44 -16.61
CA GLU A 490 2.38 -2.66 -15.80
C GLU A 490 1.63 -2.64 -14.45
N LYS A 491 0.86 -1.59 -14.15
CA LYS A 491 0.06 -1.53 -12.93
C LYS A 491 -1.25 -2.30 -13.07
N GLU A 492 -1.58 -3.11 -12.06
CA GLU A 492 -2.81 -3.91 -12.03
C GLU A 492 -4.05 -3.10 -11.62
N ASN A 493 -3.87 -1.88 -11.10
CA ASN A 493 -4.96 -1.00 -10.69
C ASN A 493 -4.88 0.33 -11.42
N ALA A 494 -6.05 0.88 -11.75
CA ALA A 494 -6.26 2.25 -12.21
C ALA A 494 -7.02 3.07 -11.15
N LEU A 495 -6.86 4.40 -11.23
CA LEU A 495 -7.48 5.38 -10.34
C LEU A 495 -8.24 6.42 -11.16
N ILE A 496 -9.45 6.75 -10.70
CA ILE A 496 -10.16 7.96 -11.10
C ILE A 496 -10.08 8.97 -9.95
N ARG A 497 -9.68 10.19 -10.25
CA ARG A 497 -9.76 11.33 -9.33
C ARG A 497 -10.54 12.46 -9.99
N ALA A 498 -11.45 13.09 -9.27
CA ALA A 498 -12.10 14.31 -9.74
C ALA A 498 -11.99 15.43 -8.70
N ARG A 499 -11.98 16.67 -9.17
CA ARG A 499 -12.05 17.87 -8.33
C ARG A 499 -12.84 18.99 -8.99
N ILE A 500 -13.51 19.75 -8.14
CA ILE A 500 -14.05 21.07 -8.46
C ILE A 500 -13.72 22.03 -7.30
N ASP A 501 -13.27 23.23 -7.63
CA ASP A 501 -13.12 24.32 -6.66
C ASP A 501 -14.42 25.13 -6.61
N LEU A 502 -14.82 25.51 -5.40
CA LEU A 502 -16.12 26.12 -5.11
C LEU A 502 -15.92 27.51 -4.47
N PRO A 503 -16.67 28.54 -4.91
CA PRO A 503 -16.69 29.85 -4.25
C PRO A 503 -17.55 29.78 -2.98
N LEU A 504 -17.08 29.02 -1.99
CA LEU A 504 -17.78 28.71 -0.74
C LEU A 504 -16.82 28.86 0.44
N ARG A 505 -17.31 29.44 1.55
CA ARG A 505 -16.63 29.50 2.85
C ARG A 505 -17.51 28.85 3.93
N ASP A 506 -16.90 28.42 5.03
CA ASP A 506 -17.57 27.72 6.14
C ASP A 506 -18.62 28.55 6.92
N ASP A 507 -18.71 29.85 6.68
CA ASP A 507 -19.75 30.72 7.21
C ASP A 507 -20.86 31.06 6.20
N ASP A 508 -20.72 30.70 4.93
CA ASP A 508 -21.79 30.87 3.94
C ASP A 508 -22.99 29.94 4.25
N LEU A 509 -24.18 30.36 3.82
CA LEU A 509 -25.44 29.66 4.13
C LEU A 509 -25.50 28.22 3.63
N ASP A 510 -24.87 27.95 2.48
CA ASP A 510 -24.91 26.62 1.85
C ASP A 510 -23.87 25.64 2.42
N ALA A 511 -22.89 26.09 3.22
CA ALA A 511 -21.81 25.24 3.69
C ALA A 511 -22.27 24.06 4.58
N PRO A 512 -23.20 24.24 5.55
CA PRO A 512 -23.75 23.13 6.32
C PRO A 512 -24.53 22.14 5.44
N ALA A 513 -25.30 22.65 4.47
CA ALA A 513 -26.10 21.84 3.55
C ALA A 513 -25.20 20.97 2.64
N LEU A 514 -24.15 21.56 2.07
CA LEU A 514 -23.20 20.83 1.22
C LEU A 514 -22.34 19.83 2.02
N THR A 515 -22.05 20.13 3.30
CA THR A 515 -21.35 19.19 4.19
C THR A 515 -22.15 17.91 4.38
N LEU A 516 -23.45 18.02 4.71
CA LEU A 516 -24.34 16.87 4.85
C LEU A 516 -24.56 16.16 3.50
N ALA A 517 -24.68 16.91 2.40
CA ALA A 517 -24.81 16.30 1.07
C ALA A 517 -23.57 15.48 0.69
N ASN A 518 -22.36 15.97 1.01
CA ASN A 518 -21.13 15.22 0.80
C ASN A 518 -21.08 13.95 1.64
N ASP A 519 -21.49 14.01 2.91
CA ASP A 519 -21.55 12.84 3.80
C ASP A 519 -22.41 11.72 3.21
N ILE A 520 -23.64 12.06 2.77
CA ILE A 520 -24.58 11.12 2.12
C ILE A 520 -24.00 10.57 0.81
N PHE A 521 -23.39 11.44 0.00
CA PHE A 521 -22.98 11.07 -1.34
C PHE A 521 -21.77 10.12 -1.35
N GLY A 522 -20.73 10.43 -0.58
CA GLY A 522 -19.49 9.64 -0.60
C GLY A 522 -18.46 9.95 0.48
N GLY A 523 -18.71 10.92 1.35
CA GLY A 523 -17.78 11.36 2.39
C GLY A 523 -18.00 10.72 3.76
N GLY A 524 -19.15 10.08 3.98
CA GLY A 524 -19.45 9.41 5.23
C GLY A 524 -18.63 8.13 5.40
N SER A 525 -18.26 7.85 6.66
CA SER A 525 -17.42 6.70 7.07
C SER A 525 -18.13 5.33 6.95
N GLY A 526 -19.44 5.32 6.68
CA GLY A 526 -20.23 4.10 6.50
C GLY A 526 -20.21 3.55 5.07
N LEU A 527 -20.43 2.24 4.94
CA LEU A 527 -20.52 1.55 3.63
C LEU A 527 -21.81 1.85 2.85
N SER A 528 -22.74 2.61 3.44
CA SER A 528 -24.06 2.93 2.89
C SER A 528 -24.13 4.26 2.14
N ASN A 529 -23.01 4.98 1.95
CA ASN A 529 -23.01 6.18 1.11
C ASN A 529 -23.19 5.82 -0.37
N ARG A 530 -23.74 6.74 -1.16
CA ARG A 530 -24.19 6.45 -2.54
C ARG A 530 -23.07 6.01 -3.48
N VAL A 531 -21.87 6.58 -3.35
CA VAL A 531 -20.71 6.24 -4.18
C VAL A 531 -20.22 4.82 -3.89
N ILE A 532 -20.10 4.43 -2.61
CA ILE A 532 -19.71 3.08 -2.24
C ILE A 532 -20.80 2.07 -2.61
N ASP A 533 -22.07 2.34 -2.33
CA ASP A 533 -23.17 1.46 -2.72
C ASP A 533 -23.15 1.19 -4.24
N ARG A 534 -23.03 2.27 -5.04
CA ARG A 534 -23.01 2.18 -6.49
C ARG A 534 -21.82 1.38 -7.00
N LEU A 535 -20.59 1.78 -6.65
CA LEU A 535 -19.39 1.20 -7.26
C LEU A 535 -18.96 -0.13 -6.64
N ARG A 536 -19.24 -0.36 -5.36
CA ARG A 536 -18.80 -1.58 -4.64
C ARG A 536 -19.90 -2.63 -4.56
N GLN A 537 -21.10 -2.25 -4.10
CA GLN A 537 -22.14 -3.23 -3.77
C GLN A 537 -22.96 -3.63 -5.01
N ARG A 538 -23.31 -2.67 -5.86
CA ARG A 538 -24.14 -2.91 -7.04
C ARG A 538 -23.34 -3.33 -8.26
N ASP A 539 -22.33 -2.54 -8.62
CA ASP A 539 -21.65 -2.73 -9.91
C ASP A 539 -20.35 -3.57 -9.78
N GLY A 540 -19.83 -3.78 -8.56
CA GLY A 540 -18.61 -4.58 -8.33
C GLY A 540 -17.35 -4.02 -9.00
N LEU A 541 -17.31 -2.71 -9.27
CA LEU A 541 -16.27 -2.04 -10.04
C LEU A 541 -15.09 -1.58 -9.18
N SER A 542 -15.33 -1.25 -7.90
CA SER A 542 -14.33 -0.65 -7.02
C SER A 542 -14.44 -1.15 -5.58
N TYR A 543 -13.29 -1.40 -4.95
CA TYR A 543 -13.20 -1.68 -3.51
C TYR A 543 -13.02 -0.43 -2.64
N GLY A 544 -12.60 0.68 -3.24
CA GLY A 544 -12.31 1.93 -2.55
C GLY A 544 -12.74 3.10 -3.40
N ALA A 545 -13.82 3.76 -2.98
CA ALA A 545 -14.35 4.96 -3.59
C ALA A 545 -14.93 5.89 -2.52
N GLY A 546 -14.89 7.20 -2.76
CA GLY A 546 -15.42 8.18 -1.82
C GLY A 546 -15.23 9.61 -2.30
N THR A 547 -15.79 10.54 -1.52
CA THR A 547 -15.73 11.98 -1.79
C THR A 547 -15.27 12.75 -0.57
N SER A 548 -14.74 13.94 -0.76
CA SER A 548 -14.30 14.80 0.33
C SER A 548 -14.63 16.26 0.02
N LEU A 549 -15.06 17.00 1.04
CA LEU A 549 -15.31 18.43 0.98
C LEU A 549 -14.35 19.13 1.95
N ALA A 550 -13.45 19.94 1.40
CA ALA A 550 -12.59 20.83 2.17
C ALA A 550 -13.16 22.25 2.11
N LEU A 551 -13.79 22.69 3.20
CA LEU A 551 -14.34 24.05 3.29
C LEU A 551 -13.21 25.07 3.50
N GLY A 552 -13.26 26.16 2.75
CA GLY A 552 -12.44 27.34 3.03
C GLY A 552 -12.91 28.01 4.32
N SER A 553 -11.98 28.38 5.22
CA SER A 553 -12.32 29.09 6.46
C SER A 553 -12.00 30.58 6.42
N ARG A 554 -11.03 30.98 5.61
CA ARG A 554 -10.64 32.39 5.45
C ARG A 554 -11.21 32.99 4.19
N TYR A 555 -11.03 32.27 3.08
CA TYR A 555 -11.46 32.67 1.75
C TYR A 555 -12.67 31.87 1.31
N ARG A 556 -13.49 32.45 0.43
CA ARG A 556 -14.53 31.72 -0.32
C ARG A 556 -13.88 30.85 -1.39
N LEU A 557 -13.15 29.84 -0.95
CA LEU A 557 -12.41 28.88 -1.76
C LEU A 557 -12.44 27.54 -1.03
N SER A 558 -13.39 26.70 -1.42
CA SER A 558 -13.51 25.31 -0.98
C SER A 558 -13.14 24.38 -2.13
N SER A 559 -12.89 23.11 -1.85
CA SER A 559 -12.75 22.08 -2.89
C SER A 559 -13.57 20.85 -2.56
N TRP A 560 -14.19 20.28 -3.58
CA TRP A 560 -14.83 18.97 -3.51
C TRP A 560 -14.06 18.01 -4.39
N THR A 561 -13.69 16.85 -3.84
CA THR A 561 -12.92 15.83 -4.55
C THR A 561 -13.62 14.48 -4.51
N LEU A 562 -13.38 13.66 -5.53
CA LEU A 562 -13.83 12.29 -5.65
C LEU A 562 -12.65 11.39 -6.00
N GLY A 563 -12.60 10.20 -5.43
CA GLY A 563 -11.60 9.18 -5.77
C GLY A 563 -12.23 7.80 -5.90
N ALA A 564 -11.74 6.98 -6.82
CA ALA A 564 -12.08 5.55 -6.92
C ALA A 564 -10.88 4.74 -7.46
N ILE A 565 -10.72 3.51 -6.97
CA ILE A 565 -9.70 2.54 -7.43
C ILE A 565 -10.39 1.34 -8.11
N MET A 566 -9.92 0.90 -9.27
CA MET A 566 -10.51 -0.20 -10.04
C MET A 566 -9.47 -0.94 -10.90
N ALA A 567 -9.84 -2.05 -11.52
CA ALA A 567 -9.03 -2.65 -12.58
C ALA A 567 -9.03 -1.74 -13.84
N PRO A 568 -7.91 -1.63 -14.59
CA PRO A 568 -7.78 -0.76 -15.77
C PRO A 568 -8.95 -0.84 -16.77
N GLN A 569 -9.37 -2.05 -17.13
CA GLN A 569 -10.45 -2.29 -18.08
C GLN A 569 -11.85 -1.80 -17.62
N ASN A 570 -11.99 -1.44 -16.35
CA ASN A 570 -13.26 -0.97 -15.77
C ASN A 570 -13.36 0.56 -15.69
N VAL A 571 -12.32 1.31 -16.06
CA VAL A 571 -12.27 2.78 -15.94
C VAL A 571 -13.47 3.47 -16.58
N ALA A 572 -13.74 3.19 -17.87
CA ALA A 572 -14.85 3.82 -18.57
C ALA A 572 -16.22 3.55 -17.92
N LYS A 573 -16.43 2.31 -17.43
CA LYS A 573 -17.67 1.93 -16.73
C LYS A 573 -17.79 2.64 -15.38
N ALA A 574 -16.70 2.72 -14.62
CA ALA A 574 -16.69 3.40 -13.33
C ALA A 574 -16.88 4.91 -13.47
N GLU A 575 -16.22 5.56 -14.43
CA GLU A 575 -16.42 6.98 -14.72
C GLU A 575 -17.87 7.27 -15.09
N SER A 576 -18.47 6.46 -15.98
CA SER A 576 -19.88 6.57 -16.34
C SER A 576 -20.80 6.37 -15.13
N ALA A 577 -20.58 5.33 -14.32
CA ALA A 577 -21.39 5.07 -13.13
C ALA A 577 -21.33 6.22 -12.11
N LEU A 578 -20.16 6.85 -11.96
CA LEU A 578 -19.97 8.01 -11.09
C LEU A 578 -20.71 9.24 -11.63
N ARG A 579 -20.55 9.56 -12.92
CA ARG A 579 -21.27 10.68 -13.57
C ARG A 579 -22.78 10.49 -13.48
N ASP A 580 -23.26 9.27 -13.71
CA ASP A 580 -24.67 8.92 -13.61
C ASP A 580 -25.18 9.07 -12.17
N GLU A 581 -24.41 8.67 -11.15
CA GLU A 581 -24.82 8.84 -9.76
C GLU A 581 -24.87 10.31 -9.35
N ILE A 582 -23.92 11.13 -9.80
CA ILE A 582 -23.99 12.59 -9.62
C ILE A 582 -25.25 13.14 -10.30
N ALA A 583 -25.53 12.74 -11.55
CA ALA A 583 -26.70 13.19 -12.29
C ALA A 583 -28.02 12.76 -11.62
N ARG A 584 -28.09 11.53 -11.10
CA ARG A 584 -29.23 11.04 -10.29
C ARG A 584 -29.43 11.87 -9.03
N ALA A 585 -28.37 12.09 -8.25
CA ALA A 585 -28.43 12.91 -7.04
C ALA A 585 -28.87 14.35 -7.34
N ARG A 586 -28.43 14.93 -8.46
CA ARG A 586 -28.89 16.26 -8.90
C ARG A 586 -30.36 16.28 -9.34
N ARG A 587 -30.82 15.26 -10.07
CA ARG A 587 -32.21 15.20 -10.57
C ARG A 587 -33.19 14.86 -9.45
N ASP A 588 -32.99 13.70 -8.83
CA ASP A 588 -33.93 13.09 -7.90
C ASP A 588 -33.75 13.62 -6.47
N GLY A 589 -32.56 14.13 -6.15
CA GLY A 589 -32.21 14.58 -4.81
C GLY A 589 -31.87 13.43 -3.85
N PHE A 590 -31.64 13.83 -2.62
CA PHE A 590 -31.51 12.99 -1.44
C PHE A 590 -32.86 12.85 -0.73
N THR A 591 -32.97 11.84 0.12
CA THR A 591 -34.17 11.51 0.89
C THR A 591 -34.12 12.11 2.28
N ALA A 592 -35.28 12.26 2.93
CA ALA A 592 -35.36 12.72 4.32
C ALA A 592 -34.59 11.80 5.28
N ARG A 593 -34.66 10.49 5.06
CA ARG A 593 -33.92 9.50 5.86
C ARG A 593 -32.42 9.70 5.76
N GLU A 594 -31.89 9.86 4.54
CA GLU A 594 -30.46 10.11 4.35
C GLU A 594 -30.01 11.40 5.05
N LEU A 595 -30.82 12.46 4.99
CA LEU A 595 -30.54 13.71 5.72
C LEU A 595 -30.49 13.49 7.24
N ASP A 596 -31.45 12.79 7.81
CA ASP A 596 -31.53 12.55 9.25
C ASP A 596 -30.35 11.68 9.73
N ASP A 597 -30.00 10.63 8.98
CA ASP A 597 -28.86 9.77 9.27
C ASP A 597 -27.53 10.55 9.18
N ALA A 598 -27.35 11.38 8.14
CA ALA A 598 -26.16 12.21 7.97
C ALA A 598 -26.01 13.27 9.07
N LYS A 599 -27.11 13.92 9.49
CA LYS A 599 -27.09 14.84 10.64
C LYS A 599 -26.61 14.14 11.90
N LYS A 600 -27.17 12.96 12.19
CA LYS A 600 -26.82 12.18 13.37
C LYS A 600 -25.35 11.77 13.33
N GLY A 601 -24.89 11.18 12.23
CA GLY A 601 -23.51 10.74 12.04
C GLY A 601 -22.52 11.89 12.14
N THR A 602 -22.73 12.97 11.37
CA THR A 602 -21.85 14.15 11.37
C THR A 602 -21.76 14.80 12.76
N LEU A 603 -22.88 14.95 13.49
CA LEU A 603 -22.86 15.54 14.83
C LEU A 603 -22.17 14.63 15.85
N GLN A 604 -22.35 13.31 15.75
CA GLN A 604 -21.66 12.34 16.59
C GLN A 604 -20.15 12.35 16.34
N ASP A 605 -19.73 12.33 15.09
CA ASP A 605 -18.30 12.39 14.71
C ASP A 605 -17.65 13.68 15.19
N ARG A 606 -18.33 14.83 15.05
CA ARG A 606 -17.84 16.11 15.58
C ARG A 606 -17.73 16.12 17.10
N ALA A 607 -18.64 15.46 17.82
CA ALA A 607 -18.56 15.32 19.27
C ALA A 607 -17.38 14.43 19.69
N ASN A 608 -17.20 13.29 19.01
CA ASN A 608 -16.07 12.38 19.22
C ASN A 608 -14.72 13.08 18.96
N ASN A 609 -14.64 13.86 17.87
CA ASN A 609 -13.45 14.63 17.50
C ASN A 609 -13.06 15.63 18.60
N ARG A 610 -14.03 16.34 19.22
CA ARG A 610 -13.74 17.25 20.33
C ARG A 610 -13.27 16.56 21.62
N ALA A 611 -13.45 15.25 21.74
CA ALA A 611 -12.91 14.49 22.86
C ALA A 611 -11.41 14.15 22.69
N GLN A 612 -10.82 14.42 21.52
CA GLN A 612 -9.42 14.12 21.23
C GLN A 612 -8.52 15.36 21.38
N ASP A 613 -7.50 15.26 22.22
CA ASP A 613 -6.59 16.38 22.56
C ASP A 613 -5.86 16.94 21.34
N ALA A 614 -5.45 16.07 20.40
CA ALA A 614 -4.82 16.50 19.16
C ALA A 614 -5.75 17.33 18.26
N VAL A 615 -7.02 16.92 18.14
CA VAL A 615 -8.03 17.68 17.39
C VAL A 615 -8.27 19.03 18.06
N LEU A 616 -8.37 19.08 19.39
CA LEU A 616 -8.54 20.33 20.12
C LEU A 616 -7.33 21.27 19.93
N ALA A 617 -6.11 20.75 19.99
CA ALA A 617 -4.88 21.54 19.79
C ALA A 617 -4.82 22.12 18.37
N SER A 618 -5.06 21.30 17.34
CA SER A 618 -5.08 21.78 15.95
C SER A 618 -6.22 22.76 15.70
N ALA A 619 -7.42 22.52 16.26
CA ALA A 619 -8.55 23.43 16.15
C ALA A 619 -8.29 24.77 16.85
N TRP A 620 -7.63 24.76 18.02
CA TRP A 620 -7.23 26.00 18.69
C TRP A 620 -6.19 26.79 17.89
N ALA A 621 -5.15 26.13 17.36
CA ALA A 621 -4.17 26.80 16.51
C ALA A 621 -4.84 27.47 15.28
N ALA A 622 -5.76 26.78 14.62
CA ALA A 622 -6.54 27.34 13.51
C ALA A 622 -7.48 28.48 13.95
N ASN A 623 -8.13 28.35 15.10
CA ASN A 623 -9.03 29.37 15.65
C ASN A 623 -8.28 30.66 16.01
N LEU A 624 -7.09 30.56 16.61
CA LEU A 624 -6.22 31.71 16.87
C LEU A 624 -5.85 32.41 15.57
N ASP A 625 -5.45 31.66 14.53
CA ASP A 625 -5.15 32.24 13.21
C ASP A 625 -6.35 32.99 12.61
N LEU A 626 -7.56 32.43 12.75
CA LEU A 626 -8.81 32.96 12.20
C LEU A 626 -9.49 34.02 13.06
N GLY A 627 -9.04 34.24 14.30
CA GLY A 627 -9.74 35.09 15.27
C GLY A 627 -11.10 34.53 15.68
N ARG A 628 -11.22 33.21 15.81
CA ARG A 628 -12.45 32.47 16.14
C ARG A 628 -12.33 31.75 17.48
N THR A 629 -13.45 31.29 18.03
CA THR A 629 -13.50 30.38 19.20
C THR A 629 -14.36 29.15 18.88
N PHE A 630 -14.49 28.19 19.80
CA PHE A 630 -15.38 27.04 19.61
C PHE A 630 -16.87 27.41 19.52
N ALA A 631 -17.25 28.64 19.86
CA ALA A 631 -18.58 29.19 19.55
C ALA A 631 -18.92 29.10 18.05
N PHE A 632 -17.94 29.30 17.15
CA PHE A 632 -18.15 29.14 15.71
C PHE A 632 -18.49 27.67 15.35
N SER A 633 -17.80 26.72 15.99
CA SER A 633 -18.09 25.29 15.82
C SER A 633 -19.50 24.93 16.30
N LYS A 634 -19.94 25.51 17.43
CA LYS A 634 -21.32 25.35 17.92
C LYS A 634 -22.34 25.92 16.93
N GLN A 635 -22.13 27.14 16.45
CA GLN A 635 -23.02 27.77 15.46
C GLN A 635 -23.09 26.96 14.16
N PHE A 636 -21.98 26.37 13.72
CA PHE A 636 -21.98 25.47 12.56
C PHE A 636 -22.83 24.21 12.82
N GLU A 637 -22.74 23.60 14.01
CA GLU A 637 -23.60 22.46 14.38
C GLU A 637 -25.07 22.82 14.47
N ASP A 638 -25.40 24.00 15.00
CA ASP A 638 -26.78 24.49 15.06
C ASP A 638 -27.33 24.68 13.64
N ARG A 639 -26.51 25.20 12.71
CA ARG A 639 -26.87 25.28 11.29
C ARG A 639 -27.01 23.91 10.62
N LEU A 640 -26.14 22.94 10.93
CA LEU A 640 -26.28 21.55 10.44
C LEU A 640 -27.63 20.94 10.86
N ARG A 641 -28.03 21.12 12.12
CA ARG A 641 -29.33 20.65 12.63
C ARG A 641 -30.50 21.28 11.87
N ALA A 642 -30.39 22.56 11.53
CA ALA A 642 -31.42 23.35 10.88
C ALA A 642 -31.57 23.08 9.36
N VAL A 643 -30.60 22.42 8.72
CA VAL A 643 -30.66 22.14 7.27
C VAL A 643 -31.95 21.40 6.90
N THR A 644 -32.70 21.91 5.95
CA THR A 644 -33.87 21.23 5.37
C THR A 644 -33.48 20.36 4.17
N LEU A 645 -34.33 19.41 3.79
CA LEU A 645 -34.11 18.57 2.62
C LEU A 645 -34.00 19.39 1.32
N GLU A 646 -34.81 20.45 1.21
CA GLU A 646 -34.77 21.38 0.08
C GLU A 646 -33.43 22.10 -0.02
N GLN A 647 -32.94 22.64 1.10
CA GLN A 647 -31.63 23.32 1.16
C GLN A 647 -30.48 22.37 0.81
N LEU A 648 -30.51 21.15 1.34
CA LEU A 648 -29.51 20.12 1.04
C LEU A 648 -29.47 19.80 -0.46
N ASN A 649 -30.65 19.55 -1.07
CA ASN A 649 -30.76 19.26 -2.50
C ASN A 649 -30.38 20.45 -3.37
N ALA A 650 -30.79 21.67 -2.99
CA ALA A 650 -30.42 22.89 -3.70
C ALA A 650 -28.91 23.15 -3.66
N ALA A 651 -28.27 22.99 -2.51
CA ALA A 651 -26.83 23.14 -2.36
C ALA A 651 -26.05 22.14 -3.22
N PHE A 652 -26.43 20.86 -3.23
CA PHE A 652 -25.77 19.86 -4.07
C PHE A 652 -25.91 20.18 -5.56
N ARG A 653 -27.13 20.53 -6.03
CA ARG A 653 -27.37 20.92 -7.43
C ARG A 653 -26.56 22.14 -7.86
N LYS A 654 -26.42 23.12 -6.96
CA LYS A 654 -25.71 24.39 -7.18
C LYS A 654 -24.21 24.21 -7.31
N TYR A 655 -23.60 23.41 -6.43
CA TYR A 655 -22.13 23.31 -6.33
C TYR A 655 -21.55 22.09 -7.05
N ILE A 656 -22.27 20.98 -7.12
CA ILE A 656 -21.77 19.73 -7.68
C ILE A 656 -22.35 19.55 -9.07
N ASP A 657 -21.54 19.80 -10.09
CA ASP A 657 -21.89 19.66 -11.50
C ASP A 657 -20.79 18.88 -12.23
N PRO A 658 -21.09 17.70 -12.81
CA PRO A 658 -20.08 16.87 -13.47
C PRO A 658 -19.45 17.55 -14.70
N GLU A 659 -20.14 18.51 -15.32
CA GLU A 659 -19.61 19.27 -16.47
C GLU A 659 -18.58 20.32 -16.03
N ARG A 660 -18.53 20.64 -14.73
CA ARG A 660 -17.57 21.60 -14.15
C ARG A 660 -16.36 20.92 -13.50
N MET A 661 -16.29 19.60 -13.55
CA MET A 661 -15.25 18.81 -12.86
C MET A 661 -14.06 18.53 -13.76
N THR A 662 -12.86 18.59 -13.17
CA THR A 662 -11.68 17.98 -13.79
C THR A 662 -11.55 16.55 -13.31
N PHE A 663 -11.48 15.61 -14.25
CA PHE A 663 -11.19 14.20 -14.03
C PHE A 663 -9.73 13.89 -14.40
N VAL A 664 -9.06 13.09 -13.59
CA VAL A 664 -7.75 12.53 -13.85
C VAL A 664 -7.83 11.02 -13.72
N ILE A 665 -7.44 10.33 -14.78
CA ILE A 665 -7.36 8.87 -14.86
C ILE A 665 -5.89 8.50 -14.83
N ALA A 666 -5.49 7.64 -13.90
CA ALA A 666 -4.15 7.06 -13.88
C ALA A 666 -4.24 5.54 -13.91
N GLY A 667 -3.66 4.90 -14.91
CA GLY A 667 -3.73 3.45 -15.09
C GLY A 667 -2.97 2.99 -16.33
N ASP A 668 -2.75 1.69 -16.45
CA ASP A 668 -2.09 1.09 -17.62
C ASP A 668 -3.00 1.19 -18.86
N ALA A 669 -2.62 2.06 -19.81
CA ALA A 669 -3.39 2.28 -21.02
C ALA A 669 -3.51 1.02 -21.90
N LYS A 670 -2.53 0.10 -21.86
CA LYS A 670 -2.56 -1.16 -22.60
C LYS A 670 -3.54 -2.18 -22.00
N LYS A 671 -3.84 -2.05 -20.70
CA LYS A 671 -4.86 -2.86 -20.01
C LYS A 671 -6.26 -2.24 -20.08
N GLY A 672 -6.45 -1.16 -20.84
CA GLY A 672 -7.74 -0.53 -21.09
C GLY A 672 -8.10 0.61 -20.14
N ALA A 673 -7.14 1.20 -19.43
CA ALA A 673 -7.35 2.44 -18.68
C ALA A 673 -7.42 3.65 -19.65
N GLN A 674 -8.58 3.86 -20.28
CA GLN A 674 -8.82 4.97 -21.21
C GLN A 674 -10.09 5.75 -20.90
#